data_AF-A0A8M6Z424-F1
#
_entry.id   AF-A0A8M6Z424-F1
#
_cell.length_a   1.000
_cell.length_b   1.000
_cell.length_c   1.000
_cell.angle_alpha   90.00
_cell.angle_beta   90.00
_cell.angle_gamma   90.00
#
_symmetry.space_group_name_H-M   'P 1'
#
loop_
_entity.id
_entity.type
_entity.pdbx_description
1 polymer ?
#
loop_
_entity_poly.entity_id
_entity_poly.type
_entity_poly.pdbx_seq_one_letter_code
_entity_poly.pdbx_strand_id
1 'polypeptide(L)'
;MILPCFVETPLPLDVLEVEWKRTDKEELVHLFQNGEDKPEAQYQSYRGRAGFFSEQVLKGNFSLLLENITVADAGSYKCVVYSYLEVGETYVTIQYVERVVVTGEDQILFARVGEDVVLNCMVDSHIPPEHFDEVSWKKMDKRSDIIPVLLFQNGTILTGSSDRFYRDRVEFFREQFPKGNFSMRLKNVQTADKGKYICEVHTEYSVRSATVEIGQLGLSALHIITLMLCCISLLMTFGLSIPITIYITKKDTGTKAMYMNYLQVVCPNVCLCVAFILWGVIEGSVIEVTMCATVNLMRIILLFLMAPYFNWNTTVSVDFPAVIQKVIEFMGIPVAFLMISTAFCSAVLHELWNSSEWTEVLLLSIVIIVLSSMPVFLQALSHVFFALYFNINFSYRFITDSLGHVFMEVSNLLQMRLLFFRPSSRVKESMITTIYAFGAISAAISIIVLPIPAIKKRRSKLDRKQLYDLKWRCYLVWVTVMVVMLIGHSGLILYFLSIILEYSNERFGWIFVTVLLHIFTAIAPQRFSRTVPDAIYTALFMYGAAGLPVVNSISLATELILQTYKGERTVDDLRVIVLPFESIMSGLWLVLQISAYWAVQGKDVLRELCELRDFVAQRTDCTPQQGDVGKSENLEELSEAQRFQPEQEPFLEEQEQEV
;
A
#
# COMPACT_ATOMS: atom_id res chain seq x y z
N MET A 1 -56.66 13.35 -1.50
CA MET A 1 -56.65 14.77 -1.92
C MET A 1 -57.82 15.47 -1.25
N ILE A 2 -57.67 16.74 -0.87
CA ILE A 2 -58.75 17.53 -0.25
C ILE A 2 -59.15 18.65 -1.21
N LEU A 3 -60.44 18.73 -1.58
CA LEU A 3 -60.99 19.83 -2.36
C LEU A 3 -61.73 20.77 -1.40
N PRO A 4 -61.30 22.03 -1.25
CA PRO A 4 -61.85 22.93 -0.24
C PRO A 4 -63.27 23.39 -0.60
N CYS A 5 -64.19 23.32 0.37
CA CYS A 5 -65.50 23.96 0.32
C CYS A 5 -65.97 24.22 1.75
N PHE A 6 -66.29 25.46 2.08
CA PHE A 6 -66.74 25.83 3.43
C PHE A 6 -67.60 27.10 3.38
N VAL A 7 -68.41 27.28 4.41
CA VAL A 7 -69.20 28.49 4.66
C VAL A 7 -68.69 29.17 5.94
N GLU A 8 -68.72 30.50 5.98
CA GLU A 8 -68.26 31.25 7.16
C GLU A 8 -69.19 31.07 8.38
N THR A 9 -70.49 30.91 8.13
CA THR A 9 -71.50 30.70 9.17
C THR A 9 -72.06 29.28 9.07
N PRO A 10 -71.92 28.45 10.12
CA PRO A 10 -72.49 27.11 10.13
C PRO A 10 -74.02 27.14 9.96
N LEU A 11 -74.54 26.29 9.09
CA LEU A 11 -75.97 26.22 8.76
C LEU A 11 -76.65 25.03 9.46
N PRO A 12 -77.96 25.10 9.76
CA PRO A 12 -78.73 23.97 10.30
C PRO A 12 -78.74 22.79 9.31
N LEU A 13 -78.41 21.58 9.79
CA LEU A 13 -78.23 20.38 8.94
C LEU A 13 -79.52 19.87 8.28
N ASP A 14 -80.67 20.17 8.87
CA ASP A 14 -82.00 19.70 8.43
C ASP A 14 -82.47 20.34 7.12
N VAL A 15 -81.96 21.53 6.80
CA VAL A 15 -82.27 22.28 5.57
C VAL A 15 -81.07 22.44 4.65
N LEU A 16 -79.94 21.83 4.99
CA LEU A 16 -78.69 21.91 4.26
C LEU A 16 -78.58 20.79 3.25
N GLU A 17 -78.31 21.15 2.00
CA GLU A 17 -77.91 20.22 0.95
C GLU A 17 -76.56 20.66 0.37
N VAL A 18 -75.59 19.75 0.36
CA VAL A 18 -74.27 20.01 -0.23
C VAL A 18 -73.98 18.99 -1.32
N GLU A 19 -73.77 19.49 -2.52
CA GLU A 19 -73.51 18.70 -3.72
C GLU A 19 -72.07 18.95 -4.19
N TRP A 20 -71.26 17.89 -4.25
CA TRP A 20 -70.03 17.89 -5.03
C TRP A 20 -70.27 17.18 -6.36
N LYS A 21 -70.08 17.91 -7.45
CA LYS A 21 -70.27 17.42 -8.80
C LYS A 21 -69.02 17.62 -9.63
N ARG A 22 -68.67 16.62 -10.43
CA ARG A 22 -67.65 16.75 -11.47
C ARG A 22 -68.29 17.40 -12.70
N THR A 23 -67.85 18.60 -13.07
CA THR A 23 -68.54 19.44 -14.07
C THR A 23 -68.27 19.03 -15.51
N ASP A 24 -67.12 18.43 -15.82
CA ASP A 24 -66.77 18.00 -17.18
C ASP A 24 -67.55 16.74 -17.64
N LYS A 25 -68.01 15.92 -16.69
CA LYS A 25 -68.78 14.68 -16.96
C LYS A 25 -70.18 14.67 -16.36
N GLU A 26 -70.54 15.71 -15.63
CA GLU A 26 -71.80 15.81 -14.87
C GLU A 26 -72.00 14.63 -13.89
N GLU A 27 -70.91 14.05 -13.37
CA GLU A 27 -70.93 12.91 -12.44
C GLU A 27 -71.06 13.41 -10.99
N LEU A 28 -72.03 12.86 -10.24
CA LEU A 28 -72.20 13.18 -8.82
C LEU A 28 -71.11 12.50 -7.99
N VAL A 29 -70.28 13.30 -7.33
CA VAL A 29 -69.09 12.82 -6.58
C VAL A 29 -69.45 12.54 -5.13
N HIS A 30 -70.18 13.46 -4.49
CA HIS A 30 -70.65 13.32 -3.12
C HIS A 30 -71.91 14.16 -2.90
N LEU A 31 -72.86 13.66 -2.12
CA LEU A 31 -74.11 14.35 -1.77
C LEU A 31 -74.37 14.21 -0.28
N PHE A 32 -74.61 15.34 0.38
CA PHE A 32 -75.09 15.40 1.76
C PHE A 32 -76.47 16.07 1.77
N GLN A 33 -77.47 15.39 2.31
CA GLN A 33 -78.85 15.86 2.29
C GLN A 33 -79.62 15.31 3.50
N ASN A 34 -80.47 16.13 4.11
CA ASN A 34 -81.24 15.79 5.31
C ASN A 34 -80.37 15.34 6.49
N GLY A 35 -79.21 16.00 6.67
CA GLY A 35 -78.29 15.75 7.79
C GLY A 35 -77.39 14.51 7.67
N GLU A 36 -77.40 13.80 6.54
CA GLU A 36 -76.59 12.59 6.33
C GLU A 36 -75.98 12.54 4.92
N ASP A 37 -74.85 11.84 4.79
CA ASP A 37 -74.26 11.50 3.49
C ASP A 37 -75.17 10.52 2.73
N LYS A 38 -75.27 10.68 1.40
CA LYS A 38 -76.04 9.80 0.49
C LYS A 38 -75.11 9.01 -0.44
N PRO A 39 -74.40 7.98 0.08
CA PRO A 39 -73.41 7.23 -0.69
C PRO A 39 -74.01 6.49 -1.89
N GLU A 40 -75.29 6.13 -1.83
CA GLU A 40 -76.03 5.49 -2.94
C GLU A 40 -76.18 6.40 -4.17
N ALA A 41 -76.24 7.72 -3.97
CA ALA A 41 -76.36 8.68 -5.05
C ALA A 41 -75.04 8.89 -5.81
N GLN A 42 -73.90 8.61 -5.15
CA GLN A 42 -72.58 8.78 -5.75
C GLN A 42 -72.43 7.93 -7.01
N TYR A 43 -71.79 8.53 -8.01
CA TYR A 43 -71.40 7.85 -9.23
C TYR A 43 -70.41 6.72 -8.93
N GLN A 44 -70.46 5.65 -9.74
CA GLN A 44 -69.84 4.37 -9.42
C GLN A 44 -68.33 4.47 -9.14
N SER A 45 -67.61 5.36 -9.83
CA SER A 45 -66.17 5.55 -9.64
C SER A 45 -65.81 6.22 -8.31
N TYR A 46 -66.70 6.99 -7.68
CA TYR A 46 -66.44 7.75 -6.46
C TYR A 46 -66.91 7.05 -5.18
N ARG A 47 -67.75 6.01 -5.31
CA ARG A 47 -68.26 5.22 -4.19
C ARG A 47 -67.14 4.67 -3.31
N GLY A 48 -67.21 4.98 -2.02
CA GLY A 48 -66.24 4.55 -1.01
C GLY A 48 -64.88 5.26 -1.09
N ARG A 49 -64.69 6.20 -2.02
CA ARG A 49 -63.47 7.00 -2.17
C ARG A 49 -63.70 8.47 -1.83
N ALA A 50 -64.93 8.96 -1.96
CA ALA A 50 -65.31 10.35 -1.78
C ALA A 50 -66.16 10.52 -0.51
N GLY A 51 -65.71 11.36 0.43
CA GLY A 51 -66.38 11.59 1.70
C GLY A 51 -66.09 12.97 2.30
N PHE A 52 -66.90 13.36 3.28
CA PHE A 52 -66.62 14.50 4.14
C PHE A 52 -65.96 14.08 5.45
N PHE A 53 -65.30 15.04 6.09
CA PHE A 53 -64.86 14.90 7.48
C PHE A 53 -66.07 15.12 8.39
N SER A 54 -66.66 14.04 8.92
CA SER A 54 -67.93 14.09 9.66
C SER A 54 -67.95 15.13 10.79
N GLU A 55 -66.82 15.33 11.49
CA GLU A 55 -66.69 16.32 12.57
C GLU A 55 -66.55 17.78 12.09
N GLN A 56 -66.24 18.00 10.80
CA GLN A 56 -66.04 19.32 10.21
C GLN A 56 -67.32 19.85 9.53
N VAL A 57 -68.23 18.97 9.14
CA VAL A 57 -69.53 19.34 8.56
C VAL A 57 -70.32 20.25 9.52
N LEU A 58 -70.31 19.93 10.82
CA LEU A 58 -70.93 20.75 11.88
C LEU A 58 -70.34 22.16 12.01
N LYS A 59 -69.11 22.37 11.51
CA LYS A 59 -68.41 23.65 11.54
C LYS A 59 -68.57 24.44 10.25
N GLY A 60 -69.41 23.96 9.32
CA GLY A 60 -69.60 24.58 8.01
C GLY A 60 -68.50 24.24 7.00
N ASN A 61 -67.69 23.20 7.24
CA ASN A 61 -66.64 22.77 6.31
C ASN A 61 -67.08 21.48 5.60
N PHE A 62 -67.33 21.61 4.30
CA PHE A 62 -67.80 20.58 3.38
C PHE A 62 -66.72 20.20 2.36
N SER A 63 -65.46 20.31 2.77
CA SER A 63 -64.32 19.96 1.91
C SER A 63 -64.35 18.47 1.61
N LEU A 64 -64.19 18.12 0.34
CA LEU A 64 -64.24 16.75 -0.13
C LEU A 64 -62.89 16.06 0.09
N LEU A 65 -62.88 14.97 0.85
CA LEU A 65 -61.77 14.02 0.88
C LEU A 65 -61.96 12.99 -0.24
N LEU A 66 -61.03 12.97 -1.19
CA LEU A 66 -60.97 11.98 -2.26
C LEU A 66 -59.75 11.06 -2.06
N GLU A 67 -60.02 9.78 -1.77
CA GLU A 67 -59.04 8.72 -1.55
C GLU A 67 -58.71 7.95 -2.83
N ASN A 68 -57.52 7.34 -2.87
CA ASN A 68 -57.02 6.56 -4.02
C ASN A 68 -57.20 7.31 -5.34
N ILE A 69 -56.65 8.52 -5.43
CA ILE A 69 -56.77 9.35 -6.61
C ILE A 69 -56.01 8.74 -7.80
N THR A 70 -56.62 8.83 -8.97
CA THR A 70 -56.12 8.28 -10.24
C THR A 70 -56.11 9.38 -11.30
N VAL A 71 -55.39 9.15 -12.40
CA VAL A 71 -55.37 10.07 -13.56
C VAL A 71 -56.77 10.38 -14.12
N ALA A 72 -57.72 9.44 -13.97
CA ALA A 72 -59.09 9.63 -14.42
C ALA A 72 -59.87 10.66 -13.59
N ASP A 73 -59.39 11.00 -12.39
CA ASP A 73 -60.01 11.99 -11.50
C ASP A 73 -59.56 13.43 -11.83
N ALA A 74 -58.60 13.64 -12.74
CA ALA A 74 -58.31 14.97 -13.27
C ALA A 74 -59.55 15.56 -13.95
N GLY A 75 -59.83 16.84 -13.70
CA GLY A 75 -61.05 17.51 -14.15
C GLY A 75 -61.47 18.65 -13.25
N SER A 76 -62.61 19.26 -13.57
CA SER A 76 -63.19 20.37 -12.81
C SER A 76 -64.32 19.86 -11.92
N TYR A 77 -64.30 20.32 -10.67
CA TYR A 77 -65.25 19.95 -9.65
C TYR A 77 -65.94 21.21 -9.15
N LYS A 78 -67.21 21.10 -8.83
CA LYS A 78 -68.03 22.17 -8.27
C LYS A 78 -68.64 21.69 -6.96
N CYS A 79 -68.50 22.49 -5.93
CA CYS A 79 -69.26 22.36 -4.69
C CYS A 79 -70.44 23.34 -4.75
N VAL A 80 -71.65 22.87 -4.49
CA VAL A 80 -72.85 23.70 -4.36
C VAL A 80 -73.46 23.47 -3.00
N VAL A 81 -73.64 24.55 -2.24
CA VAL A 81 -74.24 24.54 -0.91
C VAL A 81 -75.59 25.25 -1.02
N TYR A 82 -76.67 24.47 -0.88
CA TYR A 82 -78.04 24.98 -0.88
C TYR A 82 -78.48 25.23 0.57
N SER A 83 -78.93 26.45 0.84
CA SER A 83 -79.57 26.84 2.09
C SER A 83 -80.89 27.57 1.80
N TYR A 84 -81.72 27.79 2.82
CA TYR A 84 -82.95 28.59 2.68
C TYR A 84 -82.69 30.07 2.34
N LEU A 85 -81.49 30.59 2.65
CA LEU A 85 -81.12 31.98 2.44
C LEU A 85 -80.55 32.22 1.05
N GLU A 86 -79.65 31.34 0.63
CA GLU A 86 -78.81 31.53 -0.54
C GLU A 86 -78.24 30.19 -1.04
N VAL A 87 -77.90 30.15 -2.33
CA VAL A 87 -77.14 29.07 -2.95
C VAL A 87 -75.72 29.57 -3.20
N GLY A 88 -74.74 28.97 -2.54
CA GLY A 88 -73.33 29.26 -2.74
C GLY A 88 -72.68 28.20 -3.62
N GLU A 89 -71.76 28.60 -4.49
CA GLU A 89 -70.98 27.67 -5.31
C GLU A 89 -69.49 28.02 -5.34
N THR A 90 -68.64 27.01 -5.41
CA THR A 90 -67.21 27.16 -5.65
C THR A 90 -66.70 26.10 -6.62
N TYR A 91 -65.68 26.44 -7.40
CA TYR A 91 -65.08 25.55 -8.39
C TYR A 91 -63.63 25.24 -8.01
N VAL A 92 -63.27 23.97 -8.09
CA VAL A 92 -61.91 23.47 -7.86
C VAL A 92 -61.52 22.60 -9.03
N THR A 93 -60.41 22.91 -9.68
CA THR A 93 -59.90 22.10 -10.80
C THR A 93 -58.73 21.26 -10.35
N ILE A 94 -58.86 19.93 -10.48
CA ILE A 94 -57.75 18.98 -10.38
C ILE A 94 -57.06 18.99 -11.75
N GLN A 95 -56.02 19.81 -11.89
CA GLN A 95 -55.31 19.97 -13.16
C GLN A 95 -54.52 18.71 -13.54
N TYR A 96 -53.79 18.13 -12.57
CA TYR A 96 -52.94 16.96 -12.78
C TYR A 96 -53.01 16.01 -11.59
N VAL A 97 -53.07 14.71 -11.87
CA VAL A 97 -52.88 13.66 -10.87
C VAL A 97 -51.62 12.92 -11.22
N GLU A 98 -50.52 13.29 -10.55
CA GLU A 98 -49.23 12.71 -10.84
C GLU A 98 -49.08 11.31 -10.22
N ARG A 99 -48.81 10.32 -11.07
CA ARG A 99 -48.30 9.00 -10.66
C ARG A 99 -46.93 8.81 -11.26
N VAL A 100 -45.90 8.88 -10.41
CA VAL A 100 -44.52 8.52 -10.74
C VAL A 100 -44.10 7.43 -9.76
N VAL A 101 -43.84 6.24 -10.29
CA VAL A 101 -43.29 5.12 -9.54
C VAL A 101 -41.96 4.75 -10.17
N VAL A 102 -40.89 4.84 -9.38
CA VAL A 102 -39.56 4.41 -9.78
C VAL A 102 -39.33 3.02 -9.20
N THR A 103 -39.11 2.06 -10.08
CA THR A 103 -38.87 0.66 -9.73
C THR A 103 -37.42 0.32 -10.04
N GLY A 104 -36.70 -0.12 -9.01
CA GLY A 104 -35.36 -0.68 -9.14
C GLY A 104 -35.39 -2.20 -9.06
N GLU A 105 -34.25 -2.83 -9.28
CA GLU A 105 -34.09 -4.24 -8.99
C GLU A 105 -33.92 -4.45 -7.48
N ASP A 106 -34.91 -5.10 -6.85
CA ASP A 106 -34.88 -5.41 -5.41
C ASP A 106 -33.86 -6.51 -5.06
N GLN A 107 -33.36 -7.23 -6.07
CA GLN A 107 -32.41 -8.32 -5.88
C GLN A 107 -30.97 -7.80 -5.84
N ILE A 108 -30.18 -8.43 -4.96
CA ILE A 108 -28.74 -8.22 -4.92
C ILE A 108 -28.14 -8.70 -6.24
N LEU A 109 -27.44 -7.82 -6.94
CA LEU A 109 -26.77 -8.17 -8.18
C LEU A 109 -25.47 -8.93 -7.90
N PHE A 110 -25.26 -9.98 -8.69
CA PHE A 110 -24.04 -10.78 -8.72
C PHE A 110 -23.33 -10.51 -10.05
N ALA A 111 -22.07 -10.10 -9.99
CA ALA A 111 -21.28 -9.82 -11.18
C ALA A 111 -19.84 -10.29 -11.00
N ARG A 112 -19.14 -10.65 -12.07
CA ARG A 112 -17.69 -10.89 -11.99
C ARG A 112 -16.94 -9.58 -12.21
N VAL A 113 -15.83 -9.40 -11.51
CA VAL A 113 -14.91 -8.29 -11.78
C VAL A 113 -14.46 -8.37 -13.24
N GLY A 114 -14.60 -7.26 -13.97
CA GLY A 114 -14.32 -7.11 -15.39
C GLY A 114 -15.52 -7.28 -16.33
N GLU A 115 -16.67 -7.71 -15.83
CA GLU A 115 -17.91 -7.80 -16.62
C GLU A 115 -18.63 -6.45 -16.69
N ASP A 116 -19.54 -6.32 -17.64
CA ASP A 116 -20.46 -5.18 -17.73
C ASP A 116 -21.77 -5.54 -17.03
N VAL A 117 -22.27 -4.66 -16.18
CA VAL A 117 -23.54 -4.84 -15.45
C VAL A 117 -24.55 -3.78 -15.84
N VAL A 118 -25.83 -4.13 -15.75
CA VAL A 118 -26.93 -3.20 -15.98
C VAL A 118 -27.67 -3.00 -14.66
N LEU A 119 -27.74 -1.76 -14.22
CA LEU A 119 -28.49 -1.35 -13.04
C LEU A 119 -29.86 -0.87 -13.49
N ASN A 120 -30.88 -1.66 -13.17
CA ASN A 120 -32.23 -1.44 -13.66
C ASN A 120 -32.91 -0.26 -12.93
N CYS A 121 -33.47 0.67 -13.70
CA CYS A 121 -34.33 1.73 -13.21
C CYS A 121 -35.46 1.99 -14.20
N MET A 122 -36.66 1.59 -13.82
CA MET A 122 -37.88 1.74 -14.60
C MET A 122 -38.77 2.79 -13.96
N VAL A 123 -39.18 3.78 -14.74
CA VAL A 123 -40.09 4.84 -14.32
C VAL A 123 -41.44 4.59 -14.97
N ASP A 124 -42.40 4.14 -14.16
CA ASP A 124 -43.80 4.08 -14.56
C ASP A 124 -44.44 5.44 -14.25
N SER A 125 -44.60 6.25 -15.30
CA SER A 125 -45.33 7.49 -15.23
C SER A 125 -46.08 7.77 -16.54
N HIS A 126 -47.14 8.57 -16.41
CA HIS A 126 -47.86 9.16 -17.54
C HIS A 126 -47.15 10.39 -18.13
N ILE A 127 -46.06 10.85 -17.49
CA ILE A 127 -45.30 12.04 -17.90
C ILE A 127 -44.31 11.61 -18.98
N PRO A 128 -44.29 12.26 -20.16
CA PRO A 128 -43.30 11.95 -21.19
C PRO A 128 -41.88 12.21 -20.65
N PRO A 129 -40.89 11.36 -20.99
CA PRO A 129 -39.49 11.48 -20.54
C PRO A 129 -38.85 12.86 -20.72
N GLU A 130 -39.31 13.62 -21.71
CA GLU A 130 -38.84 14.97 -22.05
C GLU A 130 -39.19 16.02 -20.98
N HIS A 131 -40.19 15.74 -20.14
CA HIS A 131 -40.65 16.62 -19.06
C HIS A 131 -40.09 16.25 -17.69
N PHE A 132 -39.19 15.27 -17.61
CA PHE A 132 -38.44 15.03 -16.38
C PHE A 132 -37.35 16.09 -16.25
N ASP A 133 -37.32 16.77 -15.10
CA ASP A 133 -36.32 17.81 -14.82
C ASP A 133 -34.92 17.19 -14.72
N GLU A 134 -34.82 16.06 -14.03
CA GLU A 134 -33.55 15.38 -13.79
C GLU A 134 -33.74 13.88 -13.53
N VAL A 135 -32.88 13.04 -14.12
CA VAL A 135 -32.68 11.65 -13.69
C VAL A 135 -31.22 11.46 -13.34
N SER A 136 -30.96 11.20 -12.07
CA SER A 136 -29.59 11.07 -11.54
C SER A 136 -29.34 9.70 -10.95
N TRP A 137 -28.20 9.13 -11.32
CA TRP A 137 -27.63 7.96 -10.68
C TRP A 137 -26.53 8.40 -9.71
N LYS A 138 -26.67 7.95 -8.48
CA LYS A 138 -25.79 8.30 -7.36
C LYS A 138 -25.34 7.02 -6.67
N LYS A 139 -24.05 6.92 -6.32
CA LYS A 139 -23.56 5.84 -5.44
C LYS A 139 -23.55 6.37 -4.01
N MET A 140 -24.15 5.61 -3.08
CA MET A 140 -24.00 5.87 -1.66
C MET A 140 -22.69 5.27 -1.17
N ASP A 141 -21.81 6.13 -0.65
CA ASP A 141 -20.64 5.69 0.07
C ASP A 141 -20.95 5.43 1.55
N LYS A 142 -20.10 4.66 2.24
CA LYS A 142 -20.27 4.30 3.66
C LYS A 142 -20.28 5.51 4.59
N ARG A 143 -19.61 6.60 4.20
CA ARG A 143 -19.57 7.86 4.95
C ARG A 143 -20.82 8.73 4.76
N SER A 144 -21.83 8.22 4.06
CA SER A 144 -22.98 8.99 3.57
C SER A 144 -22.62 10.05 2.53
N ASP A 145 -21.40 9.99 1.99
CA ASP A 145 -21.00 10.78 0.84
C ASP A 145 -21.71 10.23 -0.40
N ILE A 146 -22.24 11.14 -1.23
CA ILE A 146 -22.99 10.79 -2.43
C ILE A 146 -22.09 11.05 -3.63
N ILE A 147 -21.69 9.99 -4.32
CA ILE A 147 -20.83 10.09 -5.49
C ILE A 147 -21.72 10.18 -6.74
N PRO A 148 -21.64 11.26 -7.53
CA PRO A 148 -22.41 11.39 -8.77
C PRO A 148 -21.87 10.41 -9.82
N VAL A 149 -22.73 9.51 -10.29
CA VAL A 149 -22.36 8.48 -11.27
C VAL A 149 -22.72 8.92 -12.67
N LEU A 150 -23.98 9.26 -12.91
CA LEU A 150 -24.47 9.65 -14.23
C LEU A 150 -25.70 10.55 -14.10
N LEU A 151 -25.80 11.56 -14.97
CA LEU A 151 -26.84 12.59 -14.92
C LEU A 151 -27.49 12.77 -16.29
N PHE A 152 -28.82 12.74 -16.31
CA PHE A 152 -29.65 13.14 -17.44
C PHE A 152 -30.47 14.36 -17.04
N GLN A 153 -30.34 15.45 -17.79
CA GLN A 153 -30.99 16.73 -17.50
C GLN A 153 -31.31 17.46 -18.82
N ASN A 154 -32.52 18.03 -18.92
CA ASN A 154 -32.97 18.82 -20.08
C ASN A 154 -32.75 18.09 -21.43
N GLY A 155 -33.06 16.79 -21.49
CA GLY A 155 -32.91 15.98 -22.72
C GLY A 155 -31.47 15.57 -23.06
N THR A 156 -30.47 15.93 -22.24
CA THR A 156 -29.05 15.67 -22.49
C THR A 156 -28.39 14.88 -21.37
N ILE A 157 -27.35 14.11 -21.70
CA ILE A 157 -26.56 13.34 -20.72
C ILE A 157 -25.31 14.17 -20.36
N LEU A 158 -25.18 14.55 -19.09
CA LEU A 158 -24.12 15.41 -18.58
C LEU A 158 -22.97 14.57 -18.00
N THR A 159 -22.13 13.99 -18.86
CA THR A 159 -20.97 13.18 -18.45
C THR A 159 -19.89 13.98 -17.69
N GLY A 160 -19.83 15.30 -17.87
CA GLY A 160 -18.89 16.17 -17.15
C GLY A 160 -19.16 16.26 -15.65
N SER A 161 -20.42 16.07 -15.24
CA SER A 161 -20.86 16.11 -13.84
C SER A 161 -20.59 14.80 -13.10
N SER A 162 -20.32 13.71 -13.82
CA SER A 162 -19.94 12.43 -13.24
C SER A 162 -18.57 12.53 -12.56
N ASP A 163 -18.43 11.82 -11.45
CA ASP A 163 -17.14 11.61 -10.81
C ASP A 163 -16.14 11.01 -11.80
N ARG A 164 -14.86 11.40 -11.66
CA ARG A 164 -13.78 10.99 -12.57
C ARG A 164 -13.68 9.47 -12.68
N PHE A 165 -14.01 8.74 -11.61
CA PHE A 165 -13.95 7.28 -11.55
C PHE A 165 -15.02 6.57 -12.41
N TYR A 166 -16.17 7.20 -12.65
CA TYR A 166 -17.25 6.63 -13.48
C TYR A 166 -17.28 7.15 -14.90
N ARG A 167 -16.57 8.25 -15.20
CA ARG A 167 -16.46 8.79 -16.57
C ARG A 167 -16.04 7.69 -17.54
N ASP A 168 -16.69 7.68 -18.71
CA ASP A 168 -16.50 6.72 -19.81
C ASP A 168 -16.85 5.25 -19.51
N ARG A 169 -17.09 4.89 -18.25
CA ARG A 169 -17.49 3.54 -17.83
C ARG A 169 -19.01 3.38 -17.75
N VAL A 170 -19.76 4.47 -17.62
CA VAL A 170 -21.22 4.43 -17.47
C VAL A 170 -21.95 5.00 -18.68
N GLU A 171 -23.06 4.38 -19.06
CA GLU A 171 -23.91 4.84 -20.15
C GLU A 171 -25.39 4.52 -19.90
N PHE A 172 -26.26 5.40 -20.40
CA PHE A 172 -27.71 5.15 -20.48
C PHE A 172 -28.08 4.47 -21.79
N PHE A 173 -29.18 3.70 -21.76
CA PHE A 173 -29.83 3.16 -22.96
C PHE A 173 -30.76 4.20 -23.60
N ARG A 174 -30.19 5.08 -24.43
CA ARG A 174 -30.92 6.24 -25.03
C ARG A 174 -32.18 5.82 -25.78
N GLU A 175 -32.15 4.68 -26.45
CA GLU A 175 -33.25 4.13 -27.22
C GLU A 175 -34.44 3.65 -26.36
N GLN A 176 -34.22 3.49 -25.05
CA GLN A 176 -35.25 2.99 -24.12
C GLN A 176 -35.88 4.09 -23.26
N PHE A 177 -35.42 5.35 -23.36
CA PHE A 177 -36.04 6.48 -22.67
C PHE A 177 -37.54 6.62 -22.96
N PRO A 178 -38.05 6.48 -24.20
CA PRO A 178 -39.49 6.55 -24.48
C PRO A 178 -40.34 5.49 -23.75
N LYS A 179 -39.70 4.41 -23.26
CA LYS A 179 -40.35 3.33 -22.49
C LYS A 179 -40.26 3.55 -20.98
N GLY A 180 -39.76 4.71 -20.53
CA GLY A 180 -39.50 4.98 -19.13
C GLY A 180 -38.31 4.20 -18.56
N ASN A 181 -37.43 3.66 -19.40
CA ASN A 181 -36.28 2.90 -18.94
C ASN A 181 -35.03 3.79 -18.84
N PHE A 182 -34.64 4.11 -17.61
CA PHE A 182 -33.45 4.90 -17.26
C PHE A 182 -32.35 4.04 -16.62
N SER A 183 -32.33 2.76 -16.97
CA SER A 183 -31.27 1.84 -16.54
C SER A 183 -29.91 2.33 -17.05
N MET A 184 -28.87 2.10 -16.26
CA MET A 184 -27.49 2.41 -16.65
C MET A 184 -26.67 1.15 -16.80
N ARG A 185 -25.81 1.11 -17.82
CA ARG A 185 -24.78 0.08 -17.97
C ARG A 185 -23.48 0.61 -17.36
N LEU A 186 -22.92 -0.15 -16.43
CA LEU A 186 -21.59 0.05 -15.86
C LEU A 186 -20.63 -0.96 -16.47
N LYS A 187 -19.64 -0.46 -17.22
CA LYS A 187 -18.65 -1.26 -17.93
C LYS A 187 -17.45 -1.58 -17.07
N ASN A 188 -16.87 -2.76 -17.29
CA ASN A 188 -15.65 -3.22 -16.63
C ASN A 188 -15.73 -3.01 -15.10
N VAL A 189 -16.63 -3.74 -14.44
CA VAL A 189 -16.87 -3.66 -13.00
C VAL A 189 -15.60 -3.95 -12.21
N GLN A 190 -15.30 -3.12 -11.23
CA GLN A 190 -14.17 -3.19 -10.32
C GLN A 190 -14.65 -3.49 -8.89
N THR A 191 -13.77 -3.92 -7.98
CA THR A 191 -14.20 -4.16 -6.59
C THR A 191 -14.78 -2.93 -5.92
N ALA A 192 -14.23 -1.75 -6.24
CA ALA A 192 -14.68 -0.46 -5.72
C ALA A 192 -16.10 -0.06 -6.17
N ASP A 193 -16.67 -0.71 -7.18
CA ASP A 193 -18.07 -0.47 -7.59
C ASP A 193 -19.07 -1.17 -6.68
N LYS A 194 -18.63 -2.12 -5.85
CA LYS A 194 -19.53 -2.76 -4.88
C LYS A 194 -20.19 -1.70 -3.99
N GLY A 195 -21.50 -1.85 -3.76
CA GLY A 195 -22.27 -0.95 -2.92
C GLY A 195 -23.67 -0.66 -3.46
N LYS A 196 -24.30 0.35 -2.85
CA LYS A 196 -25.68 0.73 -3.12
C LYS A 196 -25.75 1.96 -4.01
N TYR A 197 -26.51 1.83 -5.09
CA TYR A 197 -26.77 2.86 -6.07
C TYR A 197 -28.22 3.32 -5.94
N ILE A 198 -28.45 4.61 -6.20
CA ILE A 198 -29.75 5.25 -6.16
C ILE A 198 -30.01 5.84 -7.54
N CYS A 199 -31.12 5.43 -8.16
CA CYS A 199 -31.73 6.12 -9.28
C CYS A 199 -32.74 7.10 -8.70
N GLU A 200 -32.55 8.39 -8.93
CA GLU A 200 -33.43 9.45 -8.43
C GLU A 200 -33.99 10.24 -9.60
N VAL A 201 -35.32 10.36 -9.65
CA VAL A 201 -36.08 10.99 -10.71
C VAL A 201 -36.78 12.20 -10.12
N HIS A 202 -36.50 13.36 -10.70
CA HIS A 202 -37.07 14.65 -10.34
C HIS A 202 -38.04 15.06 -11.42
N THR A 203 -39.20 15.46 -10.96
CA THR A 203 -40.28 16.06 -11.73
C THR A 203 -40.64 17.39 -11.06
N GLU A 204 -41.43 18.20 -11.74
CA GLU A 204 -41.79 19.54 -11.25
C GLU A 204 -42.38 19.52 -9.84
N TYR A 205 -43.12 18.46 -9.48
CA TYR A 205 -43.85 18.36 -8.22
C TYR A 205 -43.38 17.24 -7.30
N SER A 206 -42.59 16.29 -7.80
CA SER A 206 -42.23 15.10 -7.05
C SER A 206 -40.78 14.63 -7.27
N VAL A 207 -40.18 14.13 -6.20
CA VAL A 207 -38.92 13.39 -6.23
C VAL A 207 -39.21 11.95 -5.82
N ARG A 208 -38.75 11.01 -6.64
CA ARG A 208 -38.90 9.57 -6.40
C ARG A 208 -37.56 8.89 -6.65
N SER A 209 -37.28 7.85 -5.88
CA SER A 209 -36.04 7.11 -6.05
C SER A 209 -36.24 5.62 -5.89
N ALA A 210 -35.35 4.86 -6.51
CA ALA A 210 -35.20 3.44 -6.32
C ALA A 210 -33.73 3.12 -6.05
N THR A 211 -33.49 2.04 -5.31
CA THR A 211 -32.13 1.67 -4.93
C THR A 211 -31.79 0.28 -5.43
N VAL A 212 -30.59 0.12 -5.98
CA VAL A 212 -30.07 -1.15 -6.49
C VAL A 212 -28.73 -1.43 -5.81
N GLU A 213 -28.49 -2.66 -5.38
CA GLU A 213 -27.27 -3.04 -4.69
C GLU A 213 -26.45 -4.05 -5.48
N ILE A 214 -25.20 -3.69 -5.77
CA ILE A 214 -24.18 -4.65 -6.21
C ILE A 214 -23.61 -5.29 -4.94
N GLY A 215 -24.10 -6.47 -4.57
CA GLY A 215 -23.74 -7.07 -3.28
C GLY A 215 -22.64 -8.12 -3.35
N GLN A 216 -22.53 -8.91 -4.43
CA GLN A 216 -21.49 -9.93 -4.53
C GLN A 216 -20.71 -9.83 -5.84
N LEU A 217 -19.38 -9.82 -5.70
CA LEU A 217 -18.45 -9.81 -6.81
C LEU A 217 -17.71 -11.15 -6.89
N GLY A 218 -17.78 -11.77 -8.06
CA GLY A 218 -16.97 -12.93 -8.41
C GLY A 218 -15.55 -12.55 -8.82
N LEU A 219 -14.61 -13.47 -8.63
CA LEU A 219 -13.22 -13.30 -9.02
C LEU A 219 -13.06 -13.27 -10.56
N SER A 220 -12.37 -12.26 -11.09
CA SER A 220 -11.95 -12.25 -12.50
C SER A 220 -10.96 -13.40 -12.81
N ALA A 221 -10.70 -13.66 -14.09
CA ALA A 221 -9.64 -14.60 -14.48
C ALA A 221 -8.25 -14.20 -13.95
N LEU A 222 -7.91 -12.90 -13.95
CA LEU A 222 -6.63 -12.42 -13.40
C LEU A 222 -6.53 -12.69 -11.89
N HIS A 223 -7.60 -12.43 -11.14
CA HIS A 223 -7.67 -12.74 -9.71
C HIS A 223 -7.38 -14.21 -9.43
N ILE A 224 -8.00 -15.12 -10.21
CA ILE A 224 -7.80 -16.56 -10.07
C ILE A 224 -6.34 -16.93 -10.39
N ILE A 225 -5.76 -16.37 -11.46
CA ILE A 225 -4.36 -16.62 -11.83
C ILE A 225 -3.41 -16.15 -10.72
N THR A 226 -3.63 -14.96 -10.17
CA THR A 226 -2.83 -14.44 -9.05
C THR A 226 -2.92 -15.34 -7.82
N LEU A 227 -4.11 -15.80 -7.46
CA LEU A 227 -4.30 -16.76 -6.37
C LEU A 227 -3.61 -18.10 -6.63
N MET A 228 -3.68 -18.62 -7.86
CA MET A 228 -2.96 -19.84 -8.25
C MET A 228 -1.44 -19.67 -8.10
N LEU A 229 -0.87 -18.52 -8.51
CA LEU A 229 0.55 -18.23 -8.33
C LEU A 229 0.95 -18.17 -6.85
N CYS A 230 0.12 -17.56 -5.99
CA CYS A 230 0.32 -17.58 -4.53
C CYS A 230 0.27 -19.00 -3.98
N CYS A 231 -0.69 -19.83 -4.41
CA CYS A 231 -0.79 -21.23 -4.00
C CYS A 231 0.41 -22.06 -4.47
N ILE A 232 0.88 -21.88 -5.71
CA ILE A 232 2.07 -22.56 -6.24
C ILE A 232 3.30 -22.15 -5.42
N SER A 233 3.48 -20.86 -5.13
CA SER A 233 4.54 -20.36 -4.26
C SER A 233 4.51 -21.04 -2.88
N LEU A 234 3.35 -21.11 -2.23
CA LEU A 234 3.17 -21.79 -0.94
C LEU A 234 3.48 -23.29 -1.00
N LEU A 235 2.97 -24.00 -2.00
CA LEU A 235 3.22 -25.43 -2.15
C LEU A 235 4.71 -25.72 -2.36
N MET A 236 5.40 -24.89 -3.16
CA MET A 236 6.82 -25.02 -3.42
C MET A 236 7.66 -24.71 -2.17
N THR A 237 7.29 -23.70 -1.38
CA THR A 237 8.04 -23.36 -0.15
C THR A 237 7.91 -24.46 0.89
N PHE A 238 6.69 -24.95 1.15
CA PHE A 238 6.48 -26.04 2.11
C PHE A 238 7.09 -27.35 1.63
N GLY A 239 6.83 -27.74 0.37
CA GLY A 239 7.29 -29.02 -0.19
C GLY A 239 8.82 -29.15 -0.26
N LEU A 240 9.55 -28.04 -0.49
CA LEU A 240 11.00 -28.06 -0.59
C LEU A 240 11.71 -27.75 0.74
N SER A 241 11.04 -27.13 1.72
CA SER A 241 11.66 -26.72 2.99
C SER A 241 12.23 -27.87 3.83
N ILE A 242 11.48 -28.97 3.96
CA ILE A 242 11.89 -30.15 4.74
C ILE A 242 13.13 -30.82 4.12
N PRO A 243 13.11 -31.26 2.84
CA PRO A 243 14.27 -31.94 2.27
C PRO A 243 15.51 -31.05 2.24
N ILE A 244 15.37 -29.76 1.99
CA ILE A 244 16.50 -28.83 1.95
C ILE A 244 17.10 -28.62 3.34
N THR A 245 16.27 -28.51 4.39
CA THR A 245 16.76 -28.50 5.77
C THR A 245 17.58 -29.76 6.07
N ILE A 246 17.10 -30.94 5.66
CA ILE A 246 17.83 -32.21 5.86
C ILE A 246 19.18 -32.20 5.13
N TYR A 247 19.24 -31.75 3.87
CA TYR A 247 20.50 -31.65 3.11
C TYR A 247 21.48 -30.67 3.76
N ILE A 248 21.00 -29.50 4.21
CA ILE A 248 21.84 -28.49 4.88
C ILE A 248 22.41 -29.06 6.18
N THR A 249 21.59 -29.72 7.01
CA THR A 249 22.05 -30.34 8.27
C THR A 249 23.10 -31.42 8.02
N LYS A 250 22.98 -32.18 6.92
CA LYS A 250 23.96 -33.20 6.53
C LYS A 250 25.22 -32.63 5.84
N LYS A 251 25.28 -31.32 5.60
CA LYS A 251 26.32 -30.65 4.80
C LYS A 251 26.53 -31.32 3.43
N ASP A 252 25.44 -31.81 2.83
CA ASP A 252 25.47 -32.46 1.52
C ASP A 252 25.59 -31.41 0.41
N THR A 253 26.69 -31.46 -0.33
CA THR A 253 27.00 -30.57 -1.46
C THR A 253 26.74 -31.19 -2.82
N GLY A 254 26.00 -32.32 -2.87
CA GLY A 254 25.66 -32.98 -4.12
C GLY A 254 24.80 -32.13 -5.06
N THR A 255 24.92 -32.38 -6.36
CA THR A 255 24.21 -31.68 -7.45
C THR A 255 22.69 -31.62 -7.24
N LYS A 256 22.09 -32.70 -6.70
CA LYS A 256 20.65 -32.77 -6.40
C LYS A 256 20.22 -31.75 -5.33
N ALA A 257 20.99 -31.63 -4.24
CA ALA A 257 20.70 -30.67 -3.17
C ALA A 257 20.80 -29.23 -3.70
N MET A 258 21.79 -28.96 -4.55
CA MET A 258 21.98 -27.67 -5.21
C MET A 258 20.78 -27.30 -6.09
N TYR A 259 20.33 -28.19 -6.98
CA TYR A 259 19.15 -27.94 -7.82
C TYR A 259 17.86 -27.71 -7.02
N MET A 260 17.66 -28.46 -5.94
CA MET A 260 16.50 -28.26 -5.05
C MET A 260 16.55 -26.88 -4.38
N ASN A 261 17.73 -26.42 -3.95
CA ASN A 261 17.87 -25.09 -3.38
C ASN A 261 17.60 -23.98 -4.41
N TYR A 262 18.12 -24.13 -5.64
CA TYR A 262 17.79 -23.21 -6.75
C TYR A 262 16.29 -23.10 -6.95
N LEU A 263 15.60 -24.24 -6.94
CA LEU A 263 14.15 -24.29 -7.11
C LEU A 263 13.41 -23.59 -5.96
N GLN A 264 13.83 -23.79 -4.71
CA GLN A 264 13.23 -23.13 -3.53
C GLN A 264 13.47 -21.61 -3.52
N VAL A 265 14.64 -21.16 -3.97
CA VAL A 265 14.98 -19.73 -3.99
C VAL A 265 14.32 -19.01 -5.17
N VAL A 266 14.35 -19.58 -6.38
CA VAL A 266 13.92 -18.88 -7.59
C VAL A 266 12.40 -18.97 -7.80
N CYS A 267 11.82 -20.18 -7.76
CA CYS A 267 10.43 -20.36 -8.21
C CYS A 267 9.39 -19.62 -7.37
N PRO A 268 9.37 -19.70 -6.03
CA PRO A 268 8.40 -18.97 -5.21
C PRO A 268 8.49 -17.45 -5.41
N ASN A 269 9.71 -16.91 -5.44
CA ASN A 269 9.94 -15.47 -5.59
C ASN A 269 9.57 -14.96 -7.00
N VAL A 270 9.82 -15.74 -8.05
CA VAL A 270 9.36 -15.41 -9.41
C VAL A 270 7.83 -15.50 -9.52
N CYS A 271 7.21 -16.54 -8.97
CA CYS A 271 5.75 -16.66 -8.94
C CYS A 271 5.12 -15.45 -8.24
N LEU A 272 5.66 -15.05 -7.08
CA LEU A 272 5.20 -13.88 -6.35
C LEU A 272 5.44 -12.58 -7.10
N CYS A 273 6.58 -12.42 -7.78
CA CYS A 273 6.85 -11.24 -8.60
C CYS A 273 5.76 -11.09 -9.68
N VAL A 274 5.44 -12.16 -10.42
CA VAL A 274 4.37 -12.17 -11.41
C VAL A 274 3.00 -11.93 -10.76
N ALA A 275 2.73 -12.52 -9.61
CA ALA A 275 1.49 -12.33 -8.86
C ALA A 275 1.27 -10.86 -8.47
N PHE A 276 2.30 -10.18 -7.94
CA PHE A 276 2.23 -8.75 -7.62
C PHE A 276 2.04 -7.88 -8.87
N ILE A 277 2.68 -8.22 -9.99
CA ILE A 277 2.49 -7.51 -11.26
C ILE A 277 1.04 -7.67 -11.75
N LEU A 278 0.50 -8.88 -11.74
CA LEU A 278 -0.89 -9.14 -12.13
C LEU A 278 -1.87 -8.42 -11.21
N TRP A 279 -1.62 -8.42 -9.90
CA TRP A 279 -2.41 -7.64 -8.95
C TRP A 279 -2.41 -6.14 -9.28
N GLY A 280 -1.28 -5.60 -9.75
CA GLY A 280 -1.19 -4.22 -10.21
C GLY A 280 -2.02 -3.88 -11.44
N VAL A 281 -2.23 -4.83 -12.35
CA VAL A 281 -3.11 -4.66 -13.51
C VAL A 281 -4.58 -4.65 -13.09
N ILE A 282 -4.91 -5.38 -12.01
CA ILE A 282 -6.26 -5.47 -11.48
C ILE A 282 -6.60 -4.17 -10.72
N GLU A 283 -5.97 -3.97 -9.57
CA GLU A 283 -6.38 -2.99 -8.55
C GLU A 283 -5.19 -2.44 -7.74
N GLY A 284 -4.00 -3.02 -7.87
CA GLY A 284 -2.81 -2.61 -7.13
C GLY A 284 -2.29 -1.25 -7.58
N SER A 285 -1.92 -0.40 -6.63
CA SER A 285 -1.21 0.85 -6.94
C SER A 285 0.12 0.55 -7.62
N VAL A 286 0.46 1.32 -8.65
CA VAL A 286 1.74 1.23 -9.37
C VAL A 286 2.92 1.29 -8.39
N ILE A 287 2.82 2.11 -7.35
CA ILE A 287 3.85 2.28 -6.31
C ILE A 287 4.04 0.99 -5.51
N GLU A 288 2.95 0.33 -5.14
CA GLU A 288 3.00 -0.89 -4.32
C GLU A 288 3.55 -2.05 -5.13
N VAL A 289 3.09 -2.17 -6.38
CA VAL A 289 3.46 -3.24 -7.31
C VAL A 289 4.94 -3.18 -7.65
N THR A 290 5.43 -1.99 -8.02
CA THR A 290 6.85 -1.79 -8.35
C THR A 290 7.75 -2.18 -7.17
N MET A 291 7.40 -1.78 -5.95
CA MET A 291 8.15 -2.14 -4.75
C MET A 291 8.09 -3.62 -4.40
N CYS A 292 6.88 -4.19 -4.30
CA CYS A 292 6.70 -5.59 -3.90
C CYS A 292 7.32 -6.54 -4.92
N ALA A 293 7.13 -6.30 -6.22
CA ALA A 293 7.73 -7.12 -7.27
C ALA A 293 9.26 -7.04 -7.23
N THR A 294 9.81 -5.83 -7.07
CA THR A 294 11.25 -5.61 -6.98
C THR A 294 11.86 -6.35 -5.81
N VAL A 295 11.25 -6.27 -4.63
CA VAL A 295 11.75 -6.93 -3.42
C VAL A 295 11.78 -8.46 -3.57
N ASN A 296 10.79 -9.07 -4.22
CA ASN A 296 10.85 -10.50 -4.50
C ASN A 296 12.03 -10.86 -5.44
N LEU A 297 12.34 -10.02 -6.43
CA LEU A 297 13.52 -10.21 -7.29
C LEU A 297 14.83 -9.99 -6.54
N MET A 298 14.90 -8.98 -5.67
CA MET A 298 16.06 -8.75 -4.81
C MET A 298 16.36 -9.94 -3.93
N ARG A 299 15.32 -10.50 -3.31
CA ARG A 299 15.45 -11.61 -2.38
C ARG A 299 16.15 -12.80 -3.01
N ILE A 300 15.95 -13.05 -4.31
CA ILE A 300 16.67 -14.11 -5.04
C ILE A 300 18.19 -13.88 -4.94
N ILE A 301 18.65 -12.65 -5.20
CA ILE A 301 20.07 -12.28 -5.13
C ILE A 301 20.59 -12.41 -3.69
N LEU A 302 19.85 -11.90 -2.71
CA LEU A 302 20.24 -11.94 -1.30
C LEU A 302 20.30 -13.37 -0.75
N LEU A 303 19.38 -14.24 -1.17
CA LEU A 303 19.37 -15.64 -0.75
C LEU A 303 20.54 -16.42 -1.32
N PHE A 304 20.96 -16.16 -2.56
CA PHE A 304 22.18 -16.74 -3.10
C PHE A 304 23.43 -16.29 -2.37
N LEU A 305 23.47 -15.04 -1.92
CA LEU A 305 24.55 -14.55 -1.05
C LEU A 305 24.59 -15.27 0.31
N MET A 306 23.42 -15.58 0.89
CA MET A 306 23.31 -16.23 2.20
C MET A 306 23.43 -17.76 2.16
N ALA A 307 23.32 -18.38 0.99
CA ALA A 307 23.21 -19.83 0.79
C ALA A 307 24.29 -20.67 1.53
N PRO A 308 23.93 -21.53 2.51
CA PRO A 308 24.89 -22.20 3.41
C PRO A 308 25.87 -23.15 2.73
N TYR A 309 25.50 -23.76 1.60
CA TYR A 309 26.35 -24.70 0.84
C TYR A 309 27.44 -24.00 0.02
N PHE A 310 27.34 -22.69 -0.16
CA PHE A 310 28.40 -21.91 -0.77
C PHE A 310 29.55 -21.78 0.22
N ASN A 311 30.53 -22.67 0.14
CA ASN A 311 31.73 -22.56 0.97
C ASN A 311 32.62 -21.45 0.39
N TRP A 312 32.47 -20.23 0.90
CA TRP A 312 33.22 -19.06 0.45
C TRP A 312 34.75 -19.17 0.67
N ASN A 313 35.18 -20.09 1.55
CA ASN A 313 36.60 -20.30 1.85
C ASN A 313 37.28 -21.24 0.84
N THR A 314 36.52 -22.12 0.19
CA THR A 314 37.03 -23.00 -0.88
C THR A 314 36.51 -22.49 -2.21
N THR A 315 37.39 -22.04 -3.10
CA THR A 315 37.08 -21.59 -4.47
C THR A 315 36.45 -22.66 -5.37
N VAL A 316 36.08 -23.82 -4.82
CA VAL A 316 35.54 -24.97 -5.53
C VAL A 316 34.26 -25.41 -4.84
N SER A 317 33.14 -24.77 -5.18
CA SER A 317 31.91 -25.56 -5.26
C SER A 317 32.00 -26.31 -6.58
N VAL A 318 32.06 -27.63 -6.52
CA VAL A 318 32.48 -28.50 -7.65
C VAL A 318 31.68 -28.24 -8.94
N ASP A 319 30.43 -27.77 -8.81
CA ASP A 319 29.51 -27.60 -9.95
C ASP A 319 29.08 -26.14 -10.23
N PHE A 320 29.45 -25.16 -9.40
CA PHE A 320 29.06 -23.77 -9.65
C PHE A 320 30.18 -23.00 -10.36
N PRO A 321 29.91 -22.31 -11.48
CA PRO A 321 30.94 -21.52 -12.14
C PRO A 321 31.53 -20.49 -11.17
N ALA A 322 32.84 -20.62 -10.88
CA ALA A 322 33.55 -19.74 -9.94
C ALA A 322 33.40 -18.24 -10.31
N VAL A 323 33.24 -17.95 -11.61
CA VAL A 323 32.96 -16.60 -12.11
C VAL A 323 31.63 -16.08 -11.58
N ILE A 324 30.55 -16.87 -11.67
CA ILE A 324 29.22 -16.47 -11.18
C ILE A 324 29.25 -16.28 -9.66
N GLN A 325 29.97 -17.14 -8.94
CA GLN A 325 30.16 -17.03 -7.49
C GLN A 325 30.73 -15.68 -7.10
N LYS A 326 31.82 -15.29 -7.75
CA LYS A 326 32.48 -14.02 -7.50
C LYS A 326 31.56 -12.87 -7.90
N VAL A 327 30.92 -12.92 -9.06
CA VAL A 327 29.96 -11.88 -9.47
C VAL A 327 28.86 -11.68 -8.42
N ILE A 328 28.25 -12.75 -7.91
CA ILE A 328 27.23 -12.65 -6.87
C ILE A 328 27.81 -12.05 -5.58
N GLU A 329 28.96 -12.53 -5.11
CA GLU A 329 29.65 -12.05 -3.89
C GLU A 329 29.78 -10.54 -3.85
N PHE A 330 30.24 -9.99 -4.96
CA PHE A 330 30.68 -8.61 -5.01
C PHE A 330 29.55 -7.71 -5.45
N MET A 331 28.83 -8.09 -6.50
CA MET A 331 27.83 -7.25 -7.15
C MET A 331 26.44 -7.40 -6.52
N GLY A 332 26.18 -8.46 -5.75
CA GLY A 332 24.82 -8.80 -5.34
C GLY A 332 24.16 -7.72 -4.48
N ILE A 333 24.88 -7.15 -3.49
CA ILE A 333 24.32 -6.05 -2.66
C ILE A 333 24.15 -4.76 -3.46
N PRO A 334 25.12 -4.30 -4.27
CA PRO A 334 24.91 -3.10 -5.08
C PRO A 334 23.84 -3.23 -6.16
N VAL A 335 23.72 -4.39 -6.80
CA VAL A 335 22.59 -4.68 -7.70
C VAL A 335 21.29 -4.63 -6.90
N ALA A 336 21.28 -5.19 -5.68
CA ALA A 336 20.11 -5.16 -4.83
C ALA A 336 19.73 -3.75 -4.33
N PHE A 337 20.70 -2.87 -4.15
CA PHE A 337 20.43 -1.47 -3.89
C PHE A 337 19.88 -0.77 -5.15
N LEU A 338 20.51 -1.01 -6.30
CA LEU A 338 20.16 -0.37 -7.56
C LEU A 338 18.71 -0.64 -7.96
N MET A 339 18.21 -1.88 -7.92
CA MET A 339 16.84 -2.10 -8.38
C MET A 339 15.78 -1.56 -7.41
N ILE A 340 16.01 -1.48 -6.08
CA ILE A 340 15.08 -0.82 -5.15
C ILE A 340 15.14 0.70 -5.31
N SER A 341 16.33 1.26 -5.49
CA SER A 341 16.50 2.68 -5.83
C SER A 341 15.77 3.03 -7.14
N THR A 342 15.88 2.18 -8.16
CA THR A 342 15.19 2.37 -9.44
C THR A 342 13.68 2.25 -9.27
N ALA A 343 13.20 1.27 -8.50
CA ALA A 343 11.78 1.13 -8.18
C ALA A 343 11.24 2.37 -7.46
N PHE A 344 11.99 2.89 -6.48
CA PHE A 344 11.71 4.14 -5.78
C PHE A 344 11.56 5.32 -6.74
N CYS A 345 12.55 5.56 -7.61
CA CYS A 345 12.47 6.65 -8.58
C CYS A 345 11.29 6.48 -9.54
N SER A 346 11.06 5.26 -10.04
CA SER A 346 9.94 5.00 -10.95
C SER A 346 8.58 5.27 -10.31
N ALA A 347 8.41 4.91 -9.03
CA ALA A 347 7.19 5.14 -8.28
C ALA A 347 6.92 6.63 -8.06
N VAL A 348 7.95 7.40 -7.65
CA VAL A 348 7.82 8.85 -7.46
C VAL A 348 7.58 9.58 -8.78
N LEU A 349 8.28 9.20 -9.85
CA LEU A 349 8.09 9.78 -11.19
C LEU A 349 6.68 9.57 -11.72
N HIS A 350 6.11 8.38 -11.48
CA HIS A 350 4.74 8.08 -11.88
C HIS A 350 3.74 9.00 -11.16
N GLU A 351 3.93 9.22 -9.85
CA GLU A 351 3.06 10.11 -9.08
C GLU A 351 3.16 11.58 -9.52
N LEU A 352 4.38 12.05 -9.79
CA LEU A 352 4.65 13.44 -10.15
C LEU A 352 4.60 13.70 -11.66
N TRP A 353 4.16 12.73 -12.47
CA TRP A 353 4.11 12.85 -13.93
C TRP A 353 3.32 14.09 -14.41
N ASN A 354 2.24 14.41 -13.70
CA ASN A 354 1.36 15.53 -14.01
C ASN A 354 1.67 16.82 -13.21
N SER A 355 2.76 16.85 -12.43
CA SER A 355 3.11 18.04 -11.65
C SER A 355 3.86 19.07 -12.51
N SER A 356 3.77 20.35 -12.15
CA SER A 356 4.50 21.43 -12.84
C SER A 356 6.03 21.30 -12.75
N GLU A 357 6.53 20.52 -11.80
CA GLU A 357 7.96 20.36 -11.49
C GLU A 357 8.57 19.11 -12.13
N TRP A 358 7.86 18.45 -13.05
CA TRP A 358 8.26 17.16 -13.64
C TRP A 358 9.68 17.14 -14.20
N THR A 359 10.16 18.22 -14.83
CA THR A 359 11.53 18.27 -15.38
C THR A 359 12.61 18.19 -14.31
N GLU A 360 12.39 18.82 -13.16
CA GLU A 360 13.33 18.75 -12.03
C GLU A 360 13.31 17.36 -11.40
N VAL A 361 12.11 16.79 -11.21
CA VAL A 361 11.93 15.43 -10.68
C VAL A 361 12.57 14.38 -11.60
N LEU A 362 12.41 14.52 -12.92
CA LEU A 362 13.02 13.64 -13.92
C LEU A 362 14.54 13.72 -13.88
N LEU A 363 15.10 14.93 -13.93
CA LEU A 363 16.54 15.13 -13.85
C LEU A 363 17.10 14.54 -12.56
N LEU A 364 16.44 14.81 -11.43
CA LEU A 364 16.83 14.30 -10.13
C LEU A 364 16.80 12.77 -10.06
N SER A 365 15.77 12.16 -10.63
CA SER A 365 15.64 10.69 -10.72
C SER A 365 16.73 10.07 -11.58
N ILE A 366 17.08 10.69 -12.71
CA ILE A 366 18.19 10.24 -13.56
C ILE A 366 19.51 10.31 -12.78
N VAL A 367 19.77 11.41 -12.08
CA VAL A 367 20.99 11.56 -11.25
C VAL A 367 21.03 10.48 -10.17
N ILE A 368 19.92 10.18 -9.50
CA ILE A 368 19.84 9.12 -8.49
C ILE A 368 20.16 7.75 -9.08
N ILE A 369 19.56 7.40 -10.23
CA ILE A 369 19.80 6.10 -10.89
C ILE A 369 21.27 5.98 -11.29
N VAL A 370 21.85 7.04 -11.86
CA VAL A 370 23.27 7.10 -12.21
C VAL A 370 24.13 6.87 -10.96
N LEU A 371 23.89 7.60 -9.87
CA LEU A 371 24.61 7.43 -8.61
C LEU A 371 24.44 6.03 -8.02
N SER A 372 23.23 5.46 -8.06
CA SER A 372 22.93 4.10 -7.59
C SER A 372 23.63 3.02 -8.41
N SER A 373 23.92 3.30 -9.68
CA SER A 373 24.61 2.36 -10.57
C SER A 373 26.14 2.40 -10.43
N MET A 374 26.71 3.49 -9.88
CA MET A 374 28.15 3.65 -9.72
C MET A 374 28.82 2.54 -8.89
N PRO A 375 28.28 2.07 -7.75
CA PRO A 375 28.91 0.99 -6.97
C PRO A 375 28.99 -0.32 -7.76
N VAL A 376 27.93 -0.64 -8.53
CA VAL A 376 27.90 -1.80 -9.45
C VAL A 376 29.00 -1.64 -10.50
N PHE A 377 29.08 -0.47 -11.14
CA PHE A 377 30.12 -0.19 -12.14
C PHE A 377 31.54 -0.27 -11.56
N LEU A 378 31.78 0.33 -10.39
CA LEU A 378 33.07 0.34 -9.71
C LEU A 378 33.53 -1.07 -9.32
N GLN A 379 32.60 -1.90 -8.83
CA GLN A 379 32.90 -3.28 -8.49
C GLN A 379 33.12 -4.15 -9.74
N ALA A 380 32.31 -3.99 -10.78
CA ALA A 380 32.53 -4.67 -12.07
C ALA A 380 33.91 -4.32 -12.63
N LEU A 381 34.25 -3.04 -12.62
CA LEU A 381 35.56 -2.53 -13.02
C LEU A 381 36.65 -3.17 -12.17
N SER A 382 36.48 -3.18 -10.85
CA SER A 382 37.39 -3.82 -9.91
C SER A 382 37.60 -5.29 -10.24
N HIS A 383 36.55 -6.07 -10.53
CA HIS A 383 36.67 -7.48 -10.93
C HIS A 383 37.36 -7.69 -12.26
N VAL A 384 37.01 -6.92 -13.28
CA VAL A 384 37.64 -7.02 -14.60
C VAL A 384 39.14 -6.68 -14.49
N PHE A 385 39.50 -5.62 -13.76
CA PHE A 385 40.89 -5.27 -13.49
C PHE A 385 41.61 -6.33 -12.63
N PHE A 386 40.97 -6.88 -11.59
CA PHE A 386 41.54 -7.94 -10.75
C PHE A 386 41.80 -9.23 -11.55
N ALA A 387 40.91 -9.55 -12.50
CA ALA A 387 41.01 -10.72 -13.36
C ALA A 387 42.09 -10.56 -14.44
N LEU A 388 42.23 -9.35 -15.01
CA LEU A 388 43.15 -9.08 -16.12
C LEU A 388 44.58 -8.74 -15.64
N TYR A 389 44.73 -8.08 -14.49
CA TYR A 389 46.01 -7.54 -14.03
C TYR A 389 46.27 -7.90 -12.57
N PHE A 390 46.85 -9.09 -12.35
CA PHE A 390 47.79 -9.42 -11.28
C PHE A 390 47.50 -8.84 -9.87
N ASN A 391 47.02 -9.65 -8.92
CA ASN A 391 47.25 -9.52 -7.45
C ASN A 391 47.36 -8.08 -6.88
N ILE A 392 46.52 -7.14 -7.33
CA ILE A 392 46.58 -5.73 -6.92
C ILE A 392 45.91 -5.60 -5.55
N ASN A 393 46.77 -5.47 -4.55
CA ASN A 393 46.66 -4.71 -3.30
C ASN A 393 45.25 -4.39 -2.80
N PHE A 394 44.93 -4.91 -1.61
CA PHE A 394 43.90 -4.46 -0.64
C PHE A 394 43.51 -2.97 -0.72
N SER A 395 44.46 -2.08 -1.04
CA SER A 395 44.23 -0.64 -1.24
C SER A 395 43.26 -0.28 -2.36
N TYR A 396 43.32 -0.90 -3.54
CA TYR A 396 42.42 -0.53 -4.64
C TYR A 396 40.99 -0.94 -4.31
N ARG A 397 40.83 -2.17 -3.78
CA ARG A 397 39.54 -2.65 -3.28
C ARG A 397 38.96 -1.77 -2.17
N PHE A 398 39.78 -1.38 -1.19
CA PHE A 398 39.36 -0.46 -0.14
C PHE A 398 38.81 0.85 -0.74
N ILE A 399 39.49 1.41 -1.74
CA ILE A 399 39.05 2.63 -2.42
C ILE A 399 37.73 2.40 -3.18
N THR A 400 37.58 1.29 -3.92
CA THR A 400 36.34 1.02 -4.67
C THR A 400 35.15 0.80 -3.75
N ASP A 401 35.34 0.07 -2.64
CA ASP A 401 34.29 -0.21 -1.65
C ASP A 401 33.88 1.10 -0.93
N SER A 402 34.85 1.95 -0.57
CA SER A 402 34.56 3.26 0.02
C SER A 402 33.88 4.23 -0.93
N LEU A 403 34.31 4.30 -2.20
CA LEU A 403 33.64 5.12 -3.21
C LEU A 403 32.21 4.61 -3.45
N GLY A 404 32.03 3.30 -3.59
CA GLY A 404 30.72 2.67 -3.74
C GLY A 404 29.77 3.05 -2.59
N HIS A 405 30.23 2.97 -1.34
CA HIS A 405 29.44 3.41 -0.19
C HIS A 405 29.03 4.88 -0.29
N VAL A 406 29.99 5.79 -0.58
CA VAL A 406 29.70 7.22 -0.71
C VAL A 406 28.66 7.46 -1.81
N PHE A 407 28.74 6.77 -2.95
CA PHE A 407 27.73 6.88 -4.01
C PHE A 407 26.34 6.42 -3.56
N MET A 408 26.25 5.32 -2.81
CA MET A 408 24.96 4.84 -2.26
C MET A 408 24.37 5.83 -1.24
N GLU A 409 25.20 6.39 -0.37
CA GLU A 409 24.77 7.38 0.63
C GLU A 409 24.29 8.68 -0.03
N VAL A 410 25.02 9.20 -1.02
CA VAL A 410 24.61 10.37 -1.81
C VAL A 410 23.31 10.09 -2.57
N SER A 411 23.17 8.89 -3.12
CA SER A 411 21.91 8.46 -3.74
C SER A 411 20.74 8.48 -2.75
N ASN A 412 20.91 7.91 -1.54
CA ASN A 412 19.87 7.92 -0.51
C ASN A 412 19.48 9.34 -0.09
N LEU A 413 20.46 10.23 0.08
CA LEU A 413 20.23 11.66 0.37
C LEU A 413 19.39 12.33 -0.72
N LEU A 414 19.67 12.01 -1.97
CA LEU A 414 19.00 12.61 -3.11
C LEU A 414 17.59 12.04 -3.33
N GLN A 415 17.36 10.76 -3.03
CA GLN A 415 16.03 10.15 -2.98
C GLN A 415 15.13 10.81 -1.94
N MET A 416 15.68 11.21 -0.80
CA MET A 416 14.92 11.97 0.20
C MET A 416 14.44 13.32 -0.34
N ARG A 417 15.28 13.99 -1.15
CA ARG A 417 14.88 15.21 -1.85
C ARG A 417 13.73 14.98 -2.82
N LEU A 418 13.68 13.83 -3.52
CA LEU A 418 12.56 13.49 -4.40
C LEU A 418 11.22 13.47 -3.65
N LEU A 419 11.18 12.90 -2.44
CA LEU A 419 9.94 12.85 -1.65
C LEU A 419 9.46 14.24 -1.20
N PHE A 420 10.35 15.23 -1.16
CA PHE A 420 10.00 16.61 -0.81
C PHE A 420 9.31 17.36 -1.94
N PHE A 421 9.39 16.90 -3.19
CA PHE A 421 8.60 17.45 -4.30
C PHE A 421 7.13 16.98 -4.28
N ARG A 422 6.74 16.12 -3.32
CA ARG A 422 5.34 15.66 -3.23
C ARG A 422 4.45 16.83 -2.78
N PRO A 423 3.31 17.09 -3.46
CA PRO A 423 2.41 18.20 -3.14
C PRO A 423 1.90 18.19 -1.69
N SER A 424 1.78 17.01 -1.08
CA SER A 424 1.31 16.83 0.30
C SER A 424 2.37 17.13 1.37
N SER A 425 3.61 17.41 1.00
CA SER A 425 4.71 17.48 1.95
C SER A 425 4.79 18.85 2.64
N ARG A 426 4.81 18.86 3.99
CA ARG A 426 5.10 20.06 4.78
C ARG A 426 6.59 20.15 5.05
N VAL A 427 7.37 20.53 4.05
CA VAL A 427 8.84 20.57 4.17
C VAL A 427 9.30 21.95 4.57
N LYS A 428 10.13 22.03 5.62
CA LYS A 428 10.88 23.23 5.97
C LYS A 428 12.27 23.15 5.35
N GLU A 429 12.77 24.23 4.77
CA GLU A 429 14.13 24.32 4.19
C GLU A 429 15.23 23.92 5.19
N SER A 430 15.00 24.19 6.49
CA SER A 430 15.92 23.80 7.56
C SER A 430 16.08 22.27 7.70
N MET A 431 15.03 21.50 7.40
CA MET A 431 15.08 20.04 7.43
C MET A 431 15.99 19.52 6.31
N ILE A 432 15.84 20.07 5.10
CA ILE A 432 16.66 19.76 3.92
C ILE A 432 18.14 20.05 4.22
N THR A 433 18.41 21.24 4.74
CA THR A 433 19.77 21.69 5.08
C THR A 433 20.43 20.77 6.12
N THR A 434 19.67 20.35 7.14
CA THR A 434 20.17 19.46 8.20
C THR A 434 20.55 18.08 7.66
N ILE A 435 19.73 17.52 6.77
CA ILE A 435 19.99 16.22 6.12
C ILE A 435 21.27 16.29 5.28
N TYR A 436 21.43 17.33 4.45
CA TYR A 436 22.63 17.50 3.64
C TYR A 436 23.89 17.77 4.47
N ALA A 437 23.78 18.51 5.57
CA ALA A 437 24.90 18.76 6.46
C ALA A 437 25.41 17.43 7.07
N PHE A 438 24.51 16.54 7.50
CA PHE A 438 24.88 15.23 8.02
C PHE A 438 25.61 14.38 6.96
N GLY A 439 25.03 14.30 5.76
CA GLY A 439 25.62 13.58 4.63
C GLY A 439 27.01 14.10 4.24
N ALA A 440 27.19 15.43 4.23
CA ALA A 440 28.48 16.06 3.95
C ALA A 440 29.55 15.71 5.00
N ILE A 441 29.18 15.63 6.29
CA ILE A 441 30.10 15.24 7.37
C ILE A 441 30.52 13.77 7.19
N SER A 442 29.58 12.87 6.90
CA SER A 442 29.87 11.44 6.66
C SER A 442 30.82 11.24 5.47
N ALA A 443 30.55 11.92 4.35
CA ALA A 443 31.40 11.90 3.17
C ALA A 443 32.81 12.47 3.45
N ALA A 444 32.90 13.59 4.17
CA ALA A 444 34.19 14.19 4.54
C ALA A 444 35.03 13.25 5.40
N ILE A 445 34.44 12.60 6.41
CA ILE A 445 35.13 11.61 7.24
C ILE A 445 35.62 10.43 6.39
N SER A 446 34.79 9.93 5.47
CA SER A 446 35.18 8.84 4.57
C SER A 446 36.38 9.20 3.70
N ILE A 447 36.39 10.41 3.12
CA ILE A 447 37.50 10.90 2.30
C ILE A 447 38.78 11.09 3.13
N ILE A 448 38.67 11.53 4.39
CA ILE A 448 39.82 11.72 5.29
C ILE A 448 40.50 10.39 5.68
N VAL A 449 39.74 9.30 5.81
CA VAL A 449 40.31 8.00 6.22
C VAL A 449 41.03 7.28 5.06
N LEU A 450 40.59 7.48 3.82
CA LEU A 450 41.17 6.89 2.61
C LEU A 450 42.71 7.04 2.48
N PRO A 451 43.32 8.24 2.67
CA PRO A 451 44.76 8.44 2.48
C PRO A 451 45.64 8.00 3.66
N ILE A 452 45.08 7.74 4.86
CA ILE A 452 45.86 7.46 6.08
C ILE A 452 46.90 6.34 5.89
N PRO A 453 46.56 5.18 5.27
CA PRO A 453 47.54 4.11 5.08
C PRO A 453 48.65 4.49 4.08
N ALA A 454 48.32 5.27 3.04
CA ALA A 454 49.28 5.73 2.05
C ALA A 454 50.28 6.73 2.64
N ILE A 455 49.78 7.67 3.45
CA ILE A 455 50.61 8.67 4.15
C ILE A 455 51.58 7.97 5.11
N LYS A 456 51.10 7.00 5.91
CA LYS A 456 51.94 6.29 6.89
C LYS A 456 52.94 5.33 6.24
N LYS A 457 52.61 4.70 5.10
CA LYS A 457 53.58 3.95 4.28
C LYS A 457 54.74 4.85 3.82
N ARG A 458 54.45 6.10 3.45
CA ARG A 458 55.47 7.04 2.96
C ARG A 458 56.38 7.55 4.09
N ARG A 459 55.83 7.73 5.30
CA ARG A 459 56.59 8.24 6.46
C ARG A 459 57.45 7.19 7.17
N SER A 460 57.13 5.91 7.06
CA SER A 460 57.83 4.86 7.79
C SER A 460 58.07 3.62 6.93
N LYS A 461 59.27 3.03 7.00
CA LYS A 461 59.62 1.73 6.39
C LYS A 461 58.87 0.60 7.12
N LEU A 462 57.54 0.55 7.01
CA LEU A 462 56.75 -0.58 7.50
C LEU A 462 57.04 -1.79 6.63
N ASP A 463 57.22 -2.94 7.27
CA ASP A 463 57.22 -4.22 6.57
C ASP A 463 55.83 -4.52 5.98
N ARG A 464 55.77 -5.46 5.01
CA ARG A 464 54.55 -5.84 4.28
C ARG A 464 53.40 -6.22 5.22
N LYS A 465 53.69 -6.96 6.29
CA LYS A 465 52.70 -7.37 7.31
C LYS A 465 52.16 -6.16 8.08
N GLN A 466 53.04 -5.32 8.61
CA GLN A 466 52.66 -4.10 9.34
C GLN A 466 51.82 -3.14 8.48
N LEU A 467 52.15 -3.02 7.19
CA LEU A 467 51.38 -2.19 6.26
C LEU A 467 49.99 -2.77 6.01
N TYR A 468 49.87 -4.09 5.89
CA TYR A 468 48.59 -4.77 5.75
C TYR A 468 47.72 -4.55 6.99
N ASP A 469 48.28 -4.80 8.19
CA ASP A 469 47.60 -4.59 9.47
C ASP A 469 47.14 -3.15 9.63
N LEU A 470 47.98 -2.18 9.27
CA LEU A 470 47.62 -0.76 9.30
C LEU A 470 46.47 -0.43 8.34
N LYS A 471 46.56 -0.88 7.08
CA LYS A 471 45.49 -0.67 6.09
C LYS A 471 44.18 -1.27 6.58
N TRP A 472 44.25 -2.46 7.14
CA TRP A 472 43.12 -3.18 7.72
C TRP A 472 42.51 -2.45 8.92
N ARG A 473 43.32 -1.92 9.85
CA ARG A 473 42.84 -1.07 10.96
C ARG A 473 42.15 0.20 10.49
N CYS A 474 42.71 0.89 9.49
CA CYS A 474 42.08 2.08 8.93
C CYS A 474 40.72 1.75 8.29
N TYR A 475 40.63 0.63 7.57
CA TYR A 475 39.37 0.12 7.04
C TYR A 475 38.37 -0.21 8.16
N LEU A 476 38.83 -0.77 9.29
CA LEU A 476 37.98 -1.09 10.44
C LEU A 476 37.39 0.13 11.14
N VAL A 477 38.23 1.13 11.39
CA VAL A 477 37.78 2.42 11.92
C VAL A 477 36.80 3.08 10.95
N TRP A 478 37.10 3.04 9.65
CA TRP A 478 36.23 3.59 8.62
C TRP A 478 34.85 2.92 8.62
N VAL A 479 34.77 1.59 8.55
CA VAL A 479 33.49 0.84 8.57
C VAL A 479 32.70 1.14 9.84
N THR A 480 33.36 1.16 11.01
CA THR A 480 32.67 1.41 12.29
C THR A 480 32.08 2.82 12.35
N VAL A 481 32.88 3.84 12.02
CA VAL A 481 32.42 5.24 12.01
C VAL A 481 31.29 5.43 11.01
N MET A 482 31.42 4.84 9.82
CA MET A 482 30.41 4.89 8.77
C MET A 482 29.10 4.22 9.20
N VAL A 483 29.12 3.04 9.81
CA VAL A 483 27.92 2.37 10.32
C VAL A 483 27.24 3.21 11.42
N VAL A 484 28.01 3.80 12.34
CA VAL A 484 27.45 4.67 13.39
C VAL A 484 26.81 5.93 12.79
N MET A 485 27.50 6.59 11.85
CA MET A 485 26.97 7.75 11.15
C MET A 485 25.71 7.40 10.38
N LEU A 486 25.71 6.27 9.67
CA LEU A 486 24.56 5.79 8.92
C LEU A 486 23.36 5.48 9.83
N ILE A 487 23.56 4.91 11.02
CA ILE A 487 22.48 4.70 12.00
C ILE A 487 21.91 6.04 12.47
N GLY A 488 22.76 6.99 12.85
CA GLY A 488 22.33 8.33 13.26
C GLY A 488 21.56 9.07 12.16
N HIS A 489 22.07 8.99 10.92
CA HIS A 489 21.42 9.53 9.73
C HIS A 489 20.05 8.90 9.48
N SER A 490 19.99 7.57 9.56
CA SER A 490 18.75 6.82 9.38
C SER A 490 17.71 7.25 10.40
N GLY A 491 18.10 7.40 11.67
CA GLY A 491 17.21 7.91 12.72
C GLY A 491 16.67 9.32 12.43
N LEU A 492 17.53 10.24 11.97
CA LEU A 492 17.14 11.60 11.60
C LEU A 492 16.19 11.64 10.39
N ILE A 493 16.51 10.89 9.34
CA ILE A 493 15.66 10.77 8.15
C ILE A 493 14.30 10.18 8.51
N LEU A 494 14.27 9.12 9.30
CA LEU A 494 13.02 8.48 9.72
C LEU A 494 12.16 9.41 10.54
N TYR A 495 12.76 10.19 11.43
CA TYR A 495 12.07 11.24 12.17
C TYR A 495 11.43 12.26 11.22
N PHE A 496 12.16 12.76 10.22
CA PHE A 496 11.60 13.72 9.27
C PHE A 496 10.54 13.11 8.34
N LEU A 497 10.73 11.88 7.85
CA LEU A 497 9.70 11.15 7.10
C LEU A 497 8.42 11.00 7.91
N SER A 498 8.55 10.73 9.21
CA SER A 498 7.41 10.55 10.11
C SER A 498 6.55 11.82 10.24
N ILE A 499 7.19 12.99 10.19
CA ILE A 499 6.52 14.31 10.22
C ILE A 499 5.91 14.64 8.86
N ILE A 500 6.66 14.43 7.77
CA ILE A 500 6.23 14.82 6.42
C ILE A 500 5.03 14.00 5.96
N LEU A 501 5.02 12.71 6.30
CA LEU A 501 3.99 11.78 5.89
C LEU A 501 2.93 11.53 6.98
N GLU A 502 2.82 12.41 7.98
CA GLU A 502 1.95 12.19 9.15
C GLU A 502 0.50 11.83 8.78
N TYR A 503 -0.03 12.44 7.72
CA TYR A 503 -1.40 12.24 7.23
C TYR A 503 -1.52 11.39 5.96
N SER A 504 -0.42 10.76 5.51
CA SER A 504 -0.43 9.91 4.33
C SER A 504 -0.60 8.44 4.70
N ASN A 505 -1.55 7.75 4.06
CA ASN A 505 -1.73 6.30 4.23
C ASN A 505 -0.51 5.49 3.74
N GLU A 506 0.33 6.09 2.89
CA GLU A 506 1.56 5.47 2.37
C GLU A 506 2.79 5.65 3.27
N ARG A 507 2.63 6.37 4.40
CA ARG A 507 3.72 6.73 5.32
C ARG A 507 4.65 5.57 5.64
N PHE A 508 4.06 4.46 6.06
CA PHE A 508 4.82 3.30 6.50
C PHE A 508 5.53 2.62 5.34
N GLY A 509 4.90 2.53 4.16
CA GLY A 509 5.54 2.00 2.95
C GLY A 509 6.85 2.71 2.63
N TRP A 510 6.83 4.06 2.59
CA TRP A 510 8.04 4.85 2.31
C TRP A 510 9.11 4.74 3.41
N ILE A 511 8.69 4.72 4.69
CA ILE A 511 9.60 4.50 5.81
C ILE A 511 10.38 3.20 5.62
N PHE A 512 9.72 2.09 5.32
CA PHE A 512 10.40 0.79 5.19
C PHE A 512 11.27 0.68 3.94
N VAL A 513 10.90 1.32 2.81
CA VAL A 513 11.80 1.39 1.64
C VAL A 513 13.09 2.12 2.01
N THR A 514 12.98 3.25 2.71
CA THR A 514 14.14 4.03 3.18
C THR A 514 15.00 3.23 4.16
N VAL A 515 14.39 2.53 5.12
CA VAL A 515 15.10 1.63 6.04
C VAL A 515 15.88 0.58 5.25
N LEU A 516 15.25 -0.08 4.29
CA LEU A 516 15.87 -1.14 3.50
C LEU A 516 17.07 -0.65 2.69
N LEU A 517 16.94 0.52 2.04
CA LEU A 517 18.05 1.17 1.32
C LEU A 517 19.23 1.50 2.25
N HIS A 518 18.97 2.00 3.45
CA HIS A 518 20.02 2.29 4.43
C HIS A 518 20.68 1.01 4.95
N ILE A 519 19.92 -0.07 5.16
CA ILE A 519 20.48 -1.37 5.52
C ILE A 519 21.42 -1.88 4.41
N PHE A 520 21.04 -1.78 3.14
CA PHE A 520 21.95 -2.20 2.05
C PHE A 520 23.19 -1.34 1.95
N THR A 521 23.08 -0.03 2.15
CA THR A 521 24.26 0.85 2.27
C THR A 521 25.17 0.42 3.42
N ALA A 522 24.61 -0.02 4.56
CA ALA A 522 25.37 -0.50 5.71
C ALA A 522 26.08 -1.85 5.46
N ILE A 523 25.41 -2.76 4.74
CA ILE A 523 25.90 -4.10 4.41
C ILE A 523 26.97 -4.06 3.32
N ALA A 524 26.83 -3.18 2.32
CA ALA A 524 27.66 -3.15 1.12
C ALA A 524 29.19 -3.17 1.36
N PRO A 525 29.75 -2.39 2.30
CA PRO A 525 31.19 -2.40 2.55
C PRO A 525 31.65 -3.56 3.43
N GLN A 526 30.76 -4.33 4.04
CA GLN A 526 31.11 -5.42 4.95
C GLN A 526 31.41 -6.71 4.17
N ARG A 527 32.52 -7.38 4.50
CA ARG A 527 32.77 -8.73 3.98
C ARG A 527 31.87 -9.75 4.64
N PHE A 528 31.50 -10.75 3.86
CA PHE A 528 30.96 -11.99 4.40
C PHE A 528 32.05 -12.76 5.17
N SER A 529 31.87 -12.91 6.49
CA SER A 529 32.69 -13.78 7.33
C SER A 529 31.77 -14.81 7.99
N ARG A 530 31.91 -16.10 7.68
CA ARG A 530 31.13 -17.19 8.30
C ARG A 530 31.72 -17.68 9.62
N THR A 531 32.12 -16.76 10.49
CA THR A 531 32.50 -17.14 11.86
C THR A 531 31.30 -17.40 12.78
N VAL A 532 30.11 -16.96 12.39
CA VAL A 532 28.87 -17.23 13.13
C VAL A 532 28.44 -18.69 12.91
N PRO A 533 27.87 -19.36 13.93
CA PRO A 533 27.37 -20.73 13.80
C PRO A 533 26.46 -20.96 12.59
N ASP A 534 26.71 -22.07 11.87
CA ASP A 534 25.97 -22.49 10.67
C ASP A 534 24.44 -22.53 10.90
N ALA A 535 24.00 -22.87 12.11
CA ALA A 535 22.60 -22.93 12.49
C ALA A 535 21.88 -21.57 12.35
N ILE A 536 22.55 -20.48 12.74
CA ILE A 536 21.97 -19.13 12.70
C ILE A 536 21.83 -18.66 11.25
N TYR A 537 22.86 -18.87 10.42
CA TYR A 537 22.78 -18.56 9.00
C TYR A 537 21.72 -19.39 8.28
N THR A 538 21.62 -20.67 8.62
CA THR A 538 20.60 -21.55 8.05
C THR A 538 19.20 -21.09 8.43
N ALA A 539 18.98 -20.69 9.68
CA ALA A 539 17.70 -20.14 10.13
C ALA A 539 17.33 -18.86 9.38
N LEU A 540 18.27 -17.93 9.20
CA LEU A 540 18.04 -16.69 8.44
C LEU A 540 17.80 -16.97 6.94
N PHE A 541 18.54 -17.90 6.36
CA PHE A 541 18.32 -18.36 4.99
C PHE A 541 16.92 -18.96 4.82
N MET A 542 16.48 -19.83 5.73
CA MET A 542 15.15 -20.44 5.70
C MET A 542 14.03 -19.43 5.96
N TYR A 543 14.27 -18.43 6.81
CA TYR A 543 13.36 -17.30 6.97
C TYR A 543 13.15 -16.58 5.63
N GLY A 544 14.21 -16.29 4.89
CA GLY A 544 14.10 -15.64 3.59
C GLY A 544 13.56 -16.54 2.47
N ALA A 545 13.95 -17.82 2.42
CA ALA A 545 13.60 -18.74 1.35
C ALA A 545 12.19 -19.38 1.52
N ALA A 546 11.69 -19.50 2.74
CA ALA A 546 10.37 -20.07 3.02
C ALA A 546 9.47 -19.09 3.76
N GLY A 547 9.95 -18.44 4.83
CA GLY A 547 9.15 -17.53 5.65
C GLY A 547 8.59 -16.33 4.88
N LEU A 548 9.45 -15.58 4.18
CA LEU A 548 9.05 -14.38 3.45
C LEU A 548 8.09 -14.68 2.28
N PRO A 549 8.34 -15.69 1.42
CA PRO A 549 7.35 -16.10 0.42
C PRO A 549 6.01 -16.52 1.01
N VAL A 550 5.99 -17.19 2.17
CA VAL A 550 4.74 -17.57 2.85
C VAL A 550 3.96 -16.34 3.29
N VAL A 551 4.61 -15.39 3.98
CA VAL A 551 4.00 -14.13 4.40
C VAL A 551 3.43 -13.39 3.19
N ASN A 552 4.24 -13.17 2.14
CA ASN A 552 3.80 -12.47 0.93
C ASN A 552 2.63 -13.16 0.21
N SER A 553 2.66 -14.48 0.10
CA SER A 553 1.60 -15.24 -0.55
C SER A 553 0.28 -15.12 0.21
N ILE A 554 0.33 -15.25 1.55
CA ILE A 554 -0.86 -15.15 2.40
C ILE A 554 -1.39 -13.72 2.41
N SER A 555 -0.52 -12.72 2.54
CA SER A 555 -0.92 -11.31 2.55
C SER A 555 -1.59 -10.91 1.24
N LEU A 556 -1.00 -11.26 0.09
CA LEU A 556 -1.59 -10.94 -1.22
C LEU A 556 -2.88 -11.72 -1.47
N ALA A 557 -2.93 -13.01 -1.15
CA ALA A 557 -4.14 -13.82 -1.35
C ALA A 557 -5.29 -13.34 -0.46
N THR A 558 -5.00 -13.00 0.79
CA THR A 558 -6.01 -12.49 1.74
C THR A 558 -6.54 -11.13 1.30
N GLU A 559 -5.66 -10.22 0.85
CA GLU A 559 -6.08 -8.91 0.34
C GLU A 559 -7.03 -9.07 -0.85
N LEU A 560 -6.68 -9.88 -1.85
CA LEU A 560 -7.53 -10.14 -3.03
C LEU A 560 -8.92 -10.70 -2.67
N ILE A 561 -8.96 -11.71 -1.78
CA ILE A 561 -10.21 -12.34 -1.38
C ILE A 561 -11.07 -11.37 -0.55
N LEU A 562 -10.46 -10.66 0.40
CA LEU A 562 -11.20 -9.72 1.23
C LEU A 562 -11.64 -8.48 0.46
N GLN A 563 -10.86 -8.01 -0.51
CA GLN A 563 -11.20 -6.87 -1.35
C GLN A 563 -12.41 -7.16 -2.24
N THR A 564 -12.47 -8.35 -2.85
CA THR A 564 -13.66 -8.79 -3.60
C THR A 564 -14.87 -9.00 -2.70
N TYR A 565 -14.66 -9.51 -1.48
CA TYR A 565 -15.74 -9.69 -0.52
C TYR A 565 -16.26 -8.37 0.07
N LYS A 566 -15.40 -7.39 0.39
CA LYS A 566 -15.80 -6.13 1.04
C LYS A 566 -16.10 -5.00 0.06
N GLY A 567 -15.52 -5.05 -1.14
CA GLY A 567 -15.59 -3.97 -2.13
C GLY A 567 -14.55 -2.87 -1.94
N GLU A 568 -13.63 -3.04 -1.00
CA GLU A 568 -12.61 -2.06 -0.65
C GLU A 568 -11.35 -2.77 -0.19
N ARG A 569 -10.20 -2.08 -0.27
CA ARG A 569 -8.94 -2.62 0.22
C ARG A 569 -8.97 -2.79 1.73
N THR A 570 -8.45 -3.92 2.23
CA THR A 570 -8.33 -4.12 3.68
C THR A 570 -7.08 -3.49 4.25
N VAL A 571 -6.01 -3.48 3.45
CA VAL A 571 -4.77 -2.78 3.76
C VAL A 571 -4.58 -1.70 2.71
N ASP A 572 -4.61 -0.44 3.14
CA ASP A 572 -4.46 0.70 2.24
C ASP A 572 -3.11 0.71 1.50
N ASP A 573 -2.08 0.10 2.06
CA ASP A 573 -0.76 -0.02 1.44
C ASP A 573 -0.10 -1.36 1.83
N LEU A 574 -0.04 -2.31 0.90
CA LEU A 574 0.46 -3.65 1.16
C LEU A 574 1.97 -3.67 1.49
N ARG A 575 2.70 -2.59 1.18
CA ARG A 575 4.11 -2.42 1.56
C ARG A 575 4.30 -2.43 3.08
N VAL A 576 3.26 -2.06 3.85
CA VAL A 576 3.26 -2.09 5.31
C VAL A 576 3.39 -3.50 5.88
N ILE A 577 3.07 -4.52 5.08
CA ILE A 577 3.28 -5.92 5.46
C ILE A 577 4.54 -6.48 4.80
N VAL A 578 4.73 -6.26 3.50
CA VAL A 578 5.84 -6.88 2.76
C VAL A 578 7.21 -6.33 3.21
N LEU A 579 7.40 -5.01 3.22
CA LEU A 579 8.72 -4.41 3.45
C LEU A 579 9.28 -4.54 4.87
N PRO A 580 8.51 -4.50 5.97
CA PRO A 580 9.07 -4.70 7.30
C PRO A 580 9.73 -6.06 7.46
N PHE A 581 9.09 -7.14 6.96
CA PHE A 581 9.65 -8.50 7.07
C PHE A 581 10.97 -8.64 6.28
N GLU A 582 11.07 -7.96 5.13
CA GLU A 582 12.30 -7.90 4.32
C GLU A 582 13.40 -7.08 4.99
N SER A 583 13.00 -5.99 5.62
CA SER A 583 13.89 -5.13 6.42
C SER A 583 14.40 -5.89 7.65
N ILE A 584 13.59 -6.74 8.26
CA ILE A 584 14.01 -7.62 9.38
C ILE A 584 15.04 -8.63 8.90
N MET A 585 14.81 -9.32 7.76
CA MET A 585 15.81 -10.25 7.19
C MET A 585 17.15 -9.56 6.97
N SER A 586 17.11 -8.41 6.27
CA SER A 586 18.30 -7.66 5.90
C SER A 586 18.99 -7.05 7.14
N GLY A 587 18.21 -6.59 8.12
CA GLY A 587 18.71 -6.05 9.38
C GLY A 587 19.36 -7.11 10.26
N LEU A 588 18.76 -8.30 10.37
CA LEU A 588 19.37 -9.45 11.04
C LEU A 588 20.66 -9.84 10.34
N TRP A 589 20.69 -9.83 9.01
CA TRP A 589 21.91 -10.10 8.26
C TRP A 589 23.02 -9.08 8.57
N LEU A 590 22.71 -7.79 8.59
CA LEU A 590 23.65 -6.74 9.00
C LEU A 590 24.20 -7.00 10.41
N VAL A 591 23.33 -7.32 11.38
CA VAL A 591 23.75 -7.64 12.76
C VAL A 591 24.67 -8.85 12.79
N LEU A 592 24.36 -9.90 12.03
CA LEU A 592 25.22 -11.09 11.95
C LEU A 592 26.58 -10.76 11.35
N GLN A 593 26.65 -9.94 10.30
CA GLN A 593 27.92 -9.52 9.71
C GLN A 593 28.75 -8.69 10.69
N ILE A 594 28.14 -7.74 11.40
CA ILE A 594 28.81 -6.97 12.45
C ILE A 594 29.31 -7.90 13.56
N SER A 595 28.50 -8.87 14.00
CA SER A 595 28.91 -9.82 15.03
C SER A 595 30.06 -10.72 14.58
N ALA A 596 30.01 -11.23 13.34
CA ALA A 596 31.04 -12.06 12.73
C ALA A 596 32.37 -11.30 12.65
N TYR A 597 32.27 -10.03 12.27
CA TYR A 597 33.38 -9.11 12.17
C TYR A 597 34.07 -8.90 13.52
N TRP A 598 33.30 -8.55 14.56
CA TRP A 598 33.82 -8.40 15.92
C TRP A 598 34.29 -9.72 16.54
N ALA A 599 33.72 -10.87 16.18
CA ALA A 599 34.18 -12.16 16.67
C ALA A 599 35.59 -12.52 16.16
N VAL A 600 35.92 -12.14 14.92
CA VAL A 600 37.28 -12.29 14.37
C VAL A 600 38.22 -11.24 14.97
N GLN A 601 37.83 -9.97 14.89
CA GLN A 601 38.75 -8.84 15.14
C GLN A 601 38.81 -8.41 16.61
N GLY A 602 37.74 -8.59 17.37
CA GLY A 602 37.69 -8.29 18.80
C GLY A 602 38.73 -9.08 19.59
N LYS A 603 39.12 -10.27 19.11
CA LYS A 603 40.23 -11.05 19.71
C LYS A 603 41.58 -10.35 19.55
N ASP A 604 41.86 -9.77 18.38
CA ASP A 604 43.12 -9.05 18.14
C ASP A 604 43.14 -7.72 18.90
N VAL A 605 42.01 -7.00 18.95
CA VAL A 605 41.88 -5.76 19.75
C VAL A 605 42.02 -6.06 21.25
N LEU A 606 41.40 -7.14 21.74
CA LEU A 606 41.51 -7.55 23.14
C LEU A 606 42.95 -7.96 23.49
N ARG A 607 43.64 -8.67 22.60
CA ARG A 607 45.07 -9.01 22.77
C ARG A 607 45.92 -7.75 22.93
N GLU A 608 45.70 -6.74 22.09
CA GLU A 608 46.44 -5.47 22.21
C GLU A 608 46.09 -4.69 23.48
N LEU A 609 44.82 -4.69 23.89
CA LEU A 609 44.42 -4.08 25.16
C LEU A 609 45.06 -4.80 26.36
N CYS A 610 45.21 -6.13 26.29
CA CYS A 610 45.94 -6.91 27.28
C CYS A 610 47.44 -6.58 27.28
N GLU A 611 48.09 -6.52 26.11
CA GLU A 611 49.51 -6.13 26.01
C GLU A 611 49.74 -4.71 26.54
N LEU A 612 48.84 -3.77 26.24
CA LEU A 612 48.91 -2.41 26.77
C LEU A 612 48.66 -2.37 28.29
N ARG A 613 47.72 -3.17 28.78
CA ARG A 613 47.46 -3.32 30.22
C ARG A 613 48.69 -3.87 30.94
N ASP A 614 49.34 -4.89 30.41
CA ASP A 614 50.53 -5.49 31.01
C ASP A 614 51.71 -4.51 31.00
N PHE A 615 51.87 -3.74 29.91
CA PHE A 615 52.85 -2.66 29.84
C PHE A 615 52.59 -1.54 30.86
N VAL A 616 51.32 -1.14 31.04
CA VAL A 616 50.94 -0.14 32.05
C VAL A 616 51.12 -0.70 33.45
N ALA A 617 50.72 -1.95 33.70
CA ALA A 617 50.87 -2.63 34.98
C ALA A 617 52.35 -2.68 35.43
N GLN A 618 53.25 -3.08 34.52
CA GLN A 618 54.70 -3.02 34.75
C GLN A 618 55.17 -1.60 35.11
N ARG A 619 54.55 -0.57 34.55
CA ARG A 619 54.92 0.82 34.83
C ARG A 619 54.36 1.36 36.14
N THR A 620 53.17 0.93 36.54
CA THR A 620 52.57 1.29 37.85
C THR A 620 53.28 0.62 39.02
N ASP A 621 53.73 -0.63 38.88
CA ASP A 621 54.66 -1.24 39.86
C ASP A 621 56.00 -0.48 39.93
N CYS A 622 56.35 0.25 38.87
CA CYS A 622 57.54 1.10 38.82
C CYS A 622 57.32 2.56 39.22
N THR A 623 56.12 2.97 39.68
CA THR A 623 55.92 4.32 40.24
C THR A 623 55.95 4.28 41.76
N PRO A 624 57.01 4.80 42.42
CA PRO A 624 57.12 4.78 43.88
C PRO A 624 56.08 5.73 44.47
N GLN A 625 55.12 5.21 45.24
CA GLN A 625 54.43 6.05 46.21
C GLN A 625 55.43 6.48 47.28
N GLN A 626 55.83 7.73 47.12
CA GLN A 626 56.55 8.53 48.09
C GLN A 626 55.54 8.95 49.16
N GLY A 627 55.43 8.19 50.25
CA GLY A 627 54.58 8.58 51.38
C GLY A 627 54.21 7.42 52.30
N ASP A 628 54.95 7.34 53.41
CA ASP A 628 54.60 6.80 54.72
C ASP A 628 53.74 5.54 54.85
N VAL A 629 54.41 4.54 55.41
CA VAL A 629 53.95 3.37 56.17
C VAL A 629 52.63 3.62 56.94
N GLY A 630 51.56 2.93 56.57
CA GLY A 630 50.35 2.88 57.39
C GLY A 630 49.17 2.08 56.82
N LYS A 631 49.19 0.75 57.02
CA LYS A 631 48.07 -0.21 57.18
C LYS A 631 46.77 -0.02 56.36
N SER A 632 46.38 -1.05 55.59
CA SER A 632 45.29 -1.99 55.94
C SER A 632 44.92 -2.89 54.76
N GLU A 633 44.55 -4.13 55.10
CA GLU A 633 44.04 -5.23 54.27
C GLU A 633 42.93 -4.80 53.29
N ASN A 634 43.04 -5.24 52.02
CA ASN A 634 41.93 -5.51 51.09
C ASN A 634 42.40 -6.14 49.76
N LEU A 635 43.40 -7.03 49.80
CA LEU A 635 43.92 -7.71 48.60
C LEU A 635 43.34 -9.13 48.40
N GLU A 636 42.21 -9.47 49.02
CA GLU A 636 41.55 -10.77 48.82
C GLU A 636 40.60 -10.83 47.62
N GLU A 637 40.14 -9.71 47.06
CA GLU A 637 39.20 -9.73 45.91
C GLU A 637 39.87 -9.93 44.53
N LEU A 638 41.21 -9.92 44.42
CA LEU A 638 41.87 -10.05 43.10
C LEU A 638 42.09 -11.50 42.63
N SER A 639 41.83 -12.50 43.48
CA SER A 639 42.12 -13.91 43.17
C SER A 639 41.10 -14.59 42.26
N GLU A 640 39.92 -14.00 42.04
CA GLU A 640 38.89 -14.61 41.18
C GLU A 640 39.12 -14.39 39.67
N ALA A 641 39.93 -13.40 39.27
CA ALA A 641 40.09 -13.04 37.86
C ALA A 641 41.05 -13.94 37.06
N GLN A 642 41.85 -14.82 37.71
CA GLN A 642 42.88 -15.62 37.02
C GLN A 642 42.41 -16.98 36.48
N ARG A 643 41.12 -17.33 36.55
CA ARG A 643 40.66 -18.68 36.17
C ARG A 643 40.27 -18.90 34.70
N PHE A 644 40.46 -17.92 33.82
CA PHE A 644 40.19 -18.09 32.37
C PHE A 644 41.48 -18.04 31.55
N GLN A 645 42.21 -19.16 31.50
CA GLN A 645 43.19 -19.44 30.43
C GLN A 645 42.65 -20.57 29.54
N PRO A 646 42.48 -20.36 28.22
CA PRO A 646 42.01 -21.38 27.30
C PRO A 646 43.15 -22.25 26.76
N GLU A 647 42.93 -23.57 26.76
CA GLU A 647 43.82 -24.61 26.24
C GLU A 647 44.14 -24.39 24.74
N GLN A 648 45.43 -24.42 24.39
CA GLN A 648 45.93 -24.41 23.01
C GLN A 648 46.06 -25.85 22.49
N GLU A 649 45.28 -26.20 21.46
CA GLU A 649 45.48 -27.44 20.69
C GLU A 649 46.67 -27.32 19.71
N PRO A 650 47.47 -28.39 19.50
CA PRO A 650 48.74 -28.33 18.77
C PRO A 650 48.55 -28.51 17.25
N PHE A 651 49.16 -27.61 16.47
CA PHE A 651 49.23 -27.66 15.01
C PHE A 651 50.25 -28.73 14.56
N LEU A 652 49.80 -29.72 13.78
CA LEU A 652 50.64 -30.72 13.11
C LEU A 652 51.38 -30.10 11.91
N GLU A 653 52.69 -30.26 11.89
CA GLU A 653 53.59 -29.92 10.77
C GLU A 653 53.36 -30.86 9.57
N GLU A 654 53.02 -30.28 8.41
CA GLU A 654 52.95 -30.97 7.12
C GLU A 654 54.37 -31.20 6.56
N GLN A 655 54.63 -32.45 6.17
CA GLN A 655 55.87 -32.96 5.59
C GLN A 655 56.17 -32.32 4.21
N GLU A 656 57.41 -31.84 4.06
CA GLU A 656 58.01 -31.48 2.77
C GLU A 656 58.16 -32.74 1.89
N GLN A 657 57.61 -32.67 0.69
CA GLN A 657 57.68 -33.70 -0.34
C GLN A 657 58.71 -33.26 -1.39
N GLU A 658 59.90 -33.87 -1.38
CA GLU A 658 60.93 -33.73 -2.43
C GLU A 658 60.89 -34.93 -3.41
N VAL A 659 60.95 -34.57 -4.70
CA VAL A 659 61.01 -35.35 -5.97
C VAL A 659 59.70 -35.88 -6.54
#